data_AF-A0AAA9ZSA4-F1
#
_entry.id   AF-A0AAA9ZSA4-F1
#
_cell.length_a   1.000
_cell.length_b   1.000
_cell.length_c   1.000
_cell.angle_alpha   90.00
_cell.angle_beta   90.00
_cell.angle_gamma   90.00
#
_symmetry.space_group_name_H-M   'P 1'
#
loop_
_entity.id
_entity.type
_entity.pdbx_description
1 polymer ?
#
loop_
_entity_poly.entity_id
_entity_poly.type
_entity_poly.pdbx_seq_one_letter_code
_entity_poly.pdbx_strand_id
1 'polypeptide(L)'
;MTSNNKPKKVDFKKTKRKPLLDAPPKQNGWKTVAVSFTGLTVLGVVAAITYQGYLETRLVSNDVDSNMLWGSYRPGVYFGLKSREEHPLVTGLMWYLPSQLRSLSDIRHSCEIGDNLRKYGWTHHDGRNFGIQEIVDGSISLQTSFVKSNPSSWTAKVDVKQRKSTQIKTSVSLIWYVAFESVDDGFLNVSTAGDHPQIDAMSFSLGGMEIKFLNNNVSVSTDVSTTCTFSNSIDKVKEAIVETFAYKKDGESVKYYLNSKAEQAPCNLAAIMVTFEAPGSFLIIMDNASKSSVSFESSPQQHFQKNLNGHKDKFTEKFNSIFNLEAKGFTPGEVTFAKSIMSNLIGGIGYFYGASKVQSEYNEHPINYWKAPLYTAVPSRSFFPRGFLWDEGFHGLLVSTWDIDIALDIMTHWFDLMNIDGWIPREQILGSEALAKVPAEFVVQRSSNANPPTFFLTLRHLLNNYEDQLRTPMRQEILKKLFPRLQTWFGWFNKTQTGEIGGSYRWKGRSITPQEINPKTLTSGLDDYPRASHPDNHERHVDLLCWMQLASHVMSDLAKFLGRDDTKYFDTYKYLSSVERLNALHLSPKTNTYADFGLHTDKVRLKLVETQTESKWIRDVMQNPKYQLVDNVFGYISLFPFLLKLLPADSLPLKTTLDNLRDPELVWTEYGIRSLSKKSILYMKHNTEHDPPYWRGQIWININYLILSALNHYKNESGPHKALAQEIYTELRKNIIANMYSQYQRTGYVWENYKDDTGEGIILVFCGGIHIGWSIFHLYMGGNKWAVGITIDEYRFAILSFFTGVGFILIIMTFSKEWLSTRIWLMLSSFFFMLNGIFFTAMPTDYPATVATRIIAGFGHGIAHLVMSMYIGEIASKQYRGKLITLMVASIIAGVAVFSVISMVTTNIIFIIEPAMHANRALGIIIMPLSLAAFVLAFFLTIESPIHTLLVKKDESTAQKDFLKLRGQALETTETDLEFSDMKLLVAESHMLSKIFVTEGNFKPFQLILTLKLANLLFFNFSMNFAKMTFMSLMFTFTLTGPNWAPPILMLSKLGGALIAIFIIDILPRRFQYGISSTFTGTFLLAFGIVLATHDYLEPWIAPFLYITAEVFVTFGMLPVSEILLAEAFPPKKKVLSVASILICEYVGHMVVYIIYFNVPSTLQSVYIKVIVFGGVILLKCLLGLLLIPDTRNTTAREAHQLLSKH
;
A
#
# COMPACT_ATOMS: atom_id res chain seq x y z
N MET A 1 56.89 -66.96 1.65
CA MET A 1 57.09 -67.30 3.07
C MET A 1 55.83 -66.95 3.84
N THR A 2 55.51 -67.68 4.91
CA THR A 2 54.16 -67.74 5.50
C THR A 2 53.92 -66.81 6.70
N SER A 3 52.64 -66.49 6.88
CA SER A 3 51.92 -66.27 8.15
C SER A 3 51.72 -64.84 8.68
N ASN A 4 50.43 -64.60 9.00
CA ASN A 4 49.88 -63.93 10.18
C ASN A 4 50.39 -62.55 10.62
N ASN A 5 49.45 -61.60 10.70
CA ASN A 5 49.27 -60.84 11.94
C ASN A 5 47.80 -60.43 12.18
N LYS A 6 47.27 -60.77 13.36
CA LYS A 6 46.03 -60.22 13.95
C LYS A 6 46.45 -59.36 15.15
N PRO A 7 45.83 -58.19 15.42
CA PRO A 7 46.04 -57.51 16.70
C PRO A 7 45.27 -58.21 17.84
N LYS A 8 45.91 -58.39 18.99
CA LYS A 8 45.33 -58.93 20.24
C LYS A 8 45.42 -57.91 21.39
N LYS A 9 44.47 -58.00 22.33
CA LYS A 9 44.37 -57.26 23.61
C LYS A 9 45.53 -57.53 24.57
N VAL A 10 45.93 -56.52 25.37
CA VAL A 10 46.42 -56.58 26.79
C VAL A 10 46.24 -55.16 27.42
N ASP A 11 46.24 -54.89 28.74
CA ASP A 11 45.35 -55.31 29.83
C ASP A 11 45.57 -54.41 31.10
N PHE A 12 44.76 -54.59 32.16
CA PHE A 12 44.65 -53.79 33.41
C PHE A 12 45.89 -53.37 34.23
N LYS A 13 45.71 -52.31 35.05
CA LYS A 13 46.31 -52.17 36.40
C LYS A 13 45.26 -51.80 37.49
N LYS A 14 45.62 -52.09 38.76
CA LYS A 14 44.79 -52.22 40.00
C LYS A 14 44.62 -50.86 40.75
N THR A 15 43.86 -50.65 41.86
CA THR A 15 43.79 -51.40 43.15
C THR A 15 42.65 -50.98 44.13
N LYS A 16 42.08 -51.98 44.88
CA LYS A 16 41.53 -52.02 46.29
C LYS A 16 40.29 -51.13 46.65
N ARG A 17 39.14 -51.59 47.19
CA ARG A 17 38.70 -52.46 48.35
C ARG A 17 38.93 -51.81 49.75
N LYS A 18 37.98 -51.80 50.73
CA LYS A 18 36.99 -52.81 51.24
C LYS A 18 35.68 -52.18 51.86
N PRO A 19 34.65 -52.98 52.27
CA PRO A 19 33.28 -52.54 52.66
C PRO A 19 32.84 -52.87 54.12
N LEU A 20 31.60 -52.49 54.50
CA LEU A 20 30.75 -53.14 55.53
C LEU A 20 29.25 -52.80 55.35
N LEU A 21 28.35 -53.64 55.91
CA LEU A 21 26.88 -53.61 55.82
C LEU A 21 26.29 -53.56 57.24
N ASP A 22 25.18 -52.82 57.43
CA ASP A 22 24.34 -52.88 58.64
C ASP A 22 22.85 -52.68 58.29
N ALA A 23 21.95 -53.20 59.15
CA ALA A 23 20.51 -53.29 58.91
C ALA A 23 19.70 -52.04 59.37
N PRO A 24 18.49 -51.78 58.82
CA PRO A 24 17.71 -50.58 59.14
C PRO A 24 16.93 -50.70 60.47
N PRO A 25 16.80 -49.61 61.26
CA PRO A 25 16.11 -49.61 62.55
C PRO A 25 14.59 -49.37 62.45
N LYS A 26 13.86 -49.74 63.52
CA LYS A 26 12.41 -49.48 63.70
C LYS A 26 12.10 -47.98 63.55
N GLN A 27 11.16 -47.60 62.68
CA GLN A 27 10.73 -46.21 62.51
C GLN A 27 9.53 -45.84 63.41
N ASN A 28 9.60 -44.63 63.98
CA ASN A 28 8.55 -44.03 64.81
C ASN A 28 7.27 -43.74 64.00
N GLY A 29 6.14 -44.32 64.42
CA GLY A 29 4.84 -44.18 63.73
C GLY A 29 4.34 -42.74 63.54
N TRP A 30 4.75 -41.79 64.38
CA TRP A 30 4.43 -40.36 64.21
C TRP A 30 5.03 -39.76 62.94
N LYS A 31 6.22 -40.22 62.50
CA LYS A 31 6.79 -39.83 61.21
C LYS A 31 6.00 -40.44 60.06
N THR A 32 5.53 -41.68 60.19
CA THR A 32 4.68 -42.33 59.18
C THR A 32 3.36 -41.59 59.02
N VAL A 33 2.70 -41.21 60.12
CA VAL A 33 1.45 -40.42 60.07
C VAL A 33 1.69 -39.03 59.44
N ALA A 34 2.75 -38.32 59.84
CA ALA A 34 3.08 -37.02 59.24
C ALA A 34 3.42 -37.14 57.74
N VAL A 35 4.16 -38.17 57.33
CA VAL A 35 4.48 -38.44 55.91
C VAL A 35 3.24 -38.88 55.14
N SER A 36 2.33 -39.65 55.73
CA SER A 36 1.05 -40.02 55.11
C SER A 36 0.10 -38.83 54.98
N PHE A 37 0.03 -37.94 55.97
CA PHE A 37 -0.80 -36.73 55.91
C PHE A 37 -0.21 -35.71 54.93
N THR A 38 1.11 -35.54 54.91
CA THR A 38 1.81 -34.74 53.89
C THR A 38 1.63 -35.36 52.51
N GLY A 39 1.73 -36.69 52.39
CA GLY A 39 1.51 -37.43 51.14
C GLY A 39 0.08 -37.34 50.63
N LEU A 40 -0.93 -37.38 51.51
CA LEU A 40 -2.35 -37.13 51.17
C LEU A 40 -2.61 -35.67 50.82
N THR A 41 -1.94 -34.72 51.48
CA THR A 41 -2.03 -33.30 51.12
C THR A 41 -1.38 -33.04 49.77
N VAL A 42 -0.21 -33.63 49.51
CA VAL A 42 0.46 -33.58 48.19
C VAL A 42 -0.35 -34.30 47.13
N LEU A 43 -0.97 -35.45 47.41
CA LEU A 43 -1.88 -36.13 46.49
C LEU A 43 -3.15 -35.30 46.25
N GLY A 44 -3.69 -34.61 47.26
CA GLY A 44 -4.82 -33.70 47.12
C GLY A 44 -4.47 -32.46 46.29
N VAL A 45 -3.28 -31.88 46.50
CA VAL A 45 -2.75 -30.76 45.71
C VAL A 45 -2.41 -31.21 44.29
N VAL A 46 -1.80 -32.37 44.10
CA VAL A 46 -1.52 -32.95 42.77
C VAL A 46 -2.82 -33.32 42.07
N ALA A 47 -3.81 -33.89 42.76
CA ALA A 47 -5.13 -34.16 42.18
C ALA A 47 -5.88 -32.87 41.84
N ALA A 48 -5.78 -31.82 42.67
CA ALA A 48 -6.34 -30.51 42.38
C ALA A 48 -5.65 -29.86 41.17
N ILE A 49 -4.31 -29.86 41.11
CA ILE A 49 -3.52 -29.36 39.98
C ILE A 49 -3.79 -30.17 38.71
N THR A 50 -3.93 -31.50 38.82
CA THR A 50 -4.21 -32.40 37.68
C THR A 50 -5.66 -32.22 37.21
N TYR A 51 -6.61 -32.04 38.12
CA TYR A 51 -8.01 -31.75 37.81
C TYR A 51 -8.19 -30.34 37.22
N GLN A 52 -7.44 -29.37 37.72
CA GLN A 52 -7.43 -28.01 37.19
C GLN A 52 -6.76 -27.97 35.81
N GLY A 53 -5.62 -28.65 35.64
CA GLY A 53 -4.99 -28.88 34.33
C GLY A 53 -5.87 -29.69 33.36
N TYR A 54 -6.68 -30.62 33.86
CA TYR A 54 -7.71 -31.34 33.08
C TYR A 54 -8.87 -30.43 32.64
N LEU A 55 -9.27 -29.46 33.48
CA LEU A 55 -10.24 -28.44 33.11
C LEU A 55 -9.66 -27.41 32.11
N GLU A 56 -8.37 -27.05 32.28
CA GLU A 56 -7.64 -26.11 31.42
C GLU A 56 -7.26 -26.72 30.04
N THR A 57 -7.11 -28.05 29.95
CA THR A 57 -6.84 -28.77 28.68
C THR A 57 -8.09 -29.12 27.89
N ARG A 58 -9.30 -28.92 28.44
CA ARG A 58 -10.54 -29.13 27.68
C ARG A 58 -10.76 -27.98 26.70
N LEU A 59 -10.80 -28.30 25.41
CA LEU A 59 -11.23 -27.37 24.36
C LEU A 59 -12.61 -26.80 24.70
N VAL A 60 -12.75 -25.48 24.55
CA VAL A 60 -14.00 -24.77 24.77
C VAL A 60 -14.84 -24.74 23.50
N SER A 61 -14.17 -24.71 22.34
CA SER A 61 -14.75 -25.06 21.05
C SER A 61 -15.46 -26.42 21.16
N ASN A 62 -16.73 -26.47 20.74
CA ASN A 62 -17.45 -27.72 20.57
C ASN A 62 -17.09 -28.33 19.21
N ASP A 63 -17.55 -29.55 18.93
CA ASP A 63 -17.55 -30.10 17.57
C ASP A 63 -18.17 -29.10 16.59
N VAL A 64 -17.57 -29.01 15.40
CA VAL A 64 -17.95 -28.04 14.36
C VAL A 64 -19.45 -28.16 14.05
N ASP A 65 -20.20 -27.06 14.19
CA ASP A 65 -21.58 -26.99 13.72
C ASP A 65 -21.60 -27.44 12.26
N SER A 66 -22.32 -28.52 11.97
CA SER A 66 -22.41 -29.09 10.62
C SER A 66 -22.80 -28.02 9.58
N ASN A 67 -23.65 -27.05 9.96
CA ASN A 67 -24.05 -25.94 9.09
C ASN A 67 -22.93 -24.93 8.84
N MET A 68 -21.82 -24.99 9.57
CA MET A 68 -20.61 -24.18 9.41
C MET A 68 -19.41 -24.97 8.88
N LEU A 69 -19.53 -26.28 8.61
CA LEU A 69 -18.44 -27.12 8.09
C LEU A 69 -17.76 -26.51 6.86
N TRP A 70 -18.53 -26.15 5.84
CA TRP A 70 -18.05 -25.51 4.61
C TRP A 70 -18.27 -23.98 4.61
N GLY A 71 -17.31 -23.24 4.08
CA GLY A 71 -17.42 -21.80 3.84
C GLY A 71 -16.23 -21.23 3.08
N SER A 72 -16.22 -19.91 2.84
CA SER A 72 -15.13 -19.20 2.16
C SER A 72 -13.91 -18.95 3.07
N TYR A 73 -13.53 -19.96 3.85
CA TYR A 73 -12.60 -19.85 4.98
C TYR A 73 -11.11 -19.73 4.60
N ARG A 74 -10.82 -19.29 3.36
CA ARG A 74 -9.47 -19.01 2.85
C ARG A 74 -9.40 -17.53 2.42
N PRO A 75 -9.38 -16.58 3.37
CA PRO A 75 -9.50 -15.15 3.06
C PRO A 75 -8.37 -14.62 2.18
N GLY A 76 -7.20 -15.27 2.20
CA GLY A 76 -6.03 -14.92 1.40
C GLY A 76 -6.15 -15.19 -0.11
N VAL A 77 -7.12 -15.99 -0.58
CA VAL A 77 -7.40 -16.17 -2.02
C VAL A 77 -8.62 -15.36 -2.45
N TYR A 78 -8.70 -14.99 -3.73
CA TYR A 78 -9.83 -14.21 -4.23
C TYR A 78 -11.16 -14.94 -4.07
N PHE A 79 -11.22 -16.22 -4.44
CA PHE A 79 -12.38 -17.07 -4.19
C PHE A 79 -11.96 -18.53 -4.03
N GLY A 80 -12.48 -19.18 -2.99
CA GLY A 80 -12.23 -20.58 -2.68
C GLY A 80 -13.02 -20.99 -1.44
N LEU A 81 -13.43 -22.26 -1.39
CA LEU A 81 -14.15 -22.84 -0.25
C LEU A 81 -13.28 -23.89 0.44
N LYS A 82 -13.42 -24.00 1.76
CA LYS A 82 -12.63 -24.87 2.64
C LYS A 82 -13.54 -25.47 3.71
N SER A 83 -13.24 -26.71 4.12
CA SER A 83 -13.84 -27.36 5.29
C SER A 83 -13.13 -26.95 6.59
N ARG A 84 -13.88 -26.85 7.69
CA ARG A 84 -13.37 -26.67 9.05
C ARG A 84 -13.01 -28.02 9.66
N GLU A 85 -11.82 -28.53 9.36
CA GLU A 85 -11.28 -29.78 9.91
C GLU A 85 -9.74 -29.73 9.96
N GLU A 86 -9.10 -30.71 10.60
CA GLU A 86 -7.63 -30.79 10.67
C GLU A 86 -6.96 -31.04 9.31
N HIS A 87 -7.59 -31.85 8.46
CA HIS A 87 -7.11 -32.27 7.14
C HIS A 87 -8.06 -31.76 6.03
N PRO A 88 -8.08 -30.44 5.75
CA PRO A 88 -9.15 -29.82 5.00
C PRO A 88 -9.07 -30.07 3.50
N LEU A 89 -10.18 -30.50 2.90
CA LEU A 89 -10.37 -30.37 1.45
C LEU A 89 -10.54 -28.88 1.10
N VAL A 90 -9.70 -28.36 0.21
CA VAL A 90 -9.81 -26.98 -0.25
C VAL A 90 -10.11 -26.90 -1.75
N THR A 91 -10.82 -25.84 -2.11
CA THR A 91 -11.06 -25.46 -3.50
C THR A 91 -10.60 -24.02 -3.73
N GLY A 92 -10.35 -23.67 -4.98
CA GLY A 92 -10.06 -22.29 -5.35
C GLY A 92 -10.24 -21.99 -6.83
N LEU A 93 -10.44 -20.70 -7.10
CA LEU A 93 -10.48 -20.14 -8.44
C LEU A 93 -9.17 -19.41 -8.74
N MET A 94 -8.60 -19.69 -9.90
CA MET A 94 -7.63 -18.82 -10.56
C MET A 94 -8.21 -18.32 -11.89
N TRP A 95 -7.73 -17.18 -12.37
CA TRP A 95 -8.04 -16.74 -13.73
C TRP A 95 -6.91 -15.92 -14.33
N TYR A 96 -6.90 -15.85 -15.66
CA TYR A 96 -6.12 -14.88 -16.40
C TYR A 96 -6.81 -14.54 -17.73
N LEU A 97 -6.35 -13.45 -18.34
CA LEU A 97 -6.75 -13.04 -19.68
C LEU A 97 -5.61 -13.44 -20.63
N PRO A 98 -5.78 -14.42 -21.54
CA PRO A 98 -4.72 -14.87 -22.44
C PRO A 98 -4.05 -13.72 -23.23
N SER A 99 -4.83 -12.69 -23.59
CA SER A 99 -4.33 -11.50 -24.28
C SER A 99 -3.50 -10.54 -23.41
N GLN A 100 -3.42 -10.77 -22.09
CA GLN A 100 -2.67 -9.92 -21.14
C GLN A 100 -1.61 -10.68 -20.34
N LEU A 101 -1.54 -12.01 -20.48
CA LEU A 101 -0.57 -12.86 -19.81
C LEU A 101 0.84 -12.60 -20.37
N ARG A 102 1.70 -11.93 -19.60
CA ARG A 102 3.11 -11.69 -19.98
C ARG A 102 4.04 -12.72 -19.34
N SER A 103 3.68 -13.13 -18.12
CA SER A 103 4.34 -14.14 -17.33
C SER A 103 3.29 -15.02 -16.66
N LEU A 104 3.62 -16.27 -16.38
CA LEU A 104 2.76 -17.19 -15.62
C LEU A 104 2.54 -16.69 -14.16
N SER A 105 3.40 -15.76 -13.69
CA SER A 105 3.16 -15.02 -12.45
C SER A 105 1.90 -14.15 -12.47
N ASP A 106 1.40 -13.73 -13.65
CA ASP A 106 0.29 -12.80 -13.80
C ASP A 106 -1.10 -13.46 -13.60
N ILE A 107 -1.13 -14.78 -13.38
CA ILE A 107 -2.37 -15.53 -13.09
C ILE A 107 -2.89 -15.12 -11.70
N ARG A 108 -4.13 -14.63 -11.64
CA ARG A 108 -4.78 -14.19 -10.39
C ARG A 108 -5.19 -15.39 -9.54
N HIS A 109 -4.90 -15.36 -8.24
CA HIS A 109 -5.21 -16.46 -7.31
C HIS A 109 -5.28 -15.97 -5.86
N SER A 110 -4.13 -15.75 -5.23
CA SER A 110 -3.97 -15.05 -3.96
C SER A 110 -4.33 -13.57 -4.12
N CYS A 111 -4.83 -12.93 -3.06
CA CYS A 111 -5.16 -11.51 -3.06
C CYS A 111 -3.88 -10.66 -3.03
N GLU A 112 -3.30 -10.31 -4.18
CA GLU A 112 -2.11 -9.46 -4.24
C GLU A 112 -2.47 -8.00 -4.56
N ILE A 113 -1.82 -7.06 -3.88
CA ILE A 113 -1.95 -5.63 -4.25
C ILE A 113 -1.25 -5.35 -5.59
N GLY A 114 -0.23 -6.13 -5.93
CA GLY A 114 0.42 -6.12 -7.24
C GLY A 114 -0.49 -6.48 -8.42
N ASP A 115 -1.65 -7.13 -8.19
CA ASP A 115 -2.62 -7.42 -9.23
C ASP A 115 -3.34 -6.16 -9.74
N ASN A 116 -3.29 -5.04 -8.99
CA ASN A 116 -3.86 -3.74 -9.37
C ASN A 116 -5.36 -3.80 -9.78
N LEU A 117 -6.13 -4.72 -9.20
CA LEU A 117 -7.56 -4.84 -9.46
C LEU A 117 -8.29 -3.55 -9.10
N ARG A 118 -9.25 -3.12 -9.93
CA ARG A 118 -9.97 -1.85 -9.72
C ARG A 118 -10.92 -1.90 -8.52
N LYS A 119 -11.45 -3.08 -8.21
CA LYS A 119 -12.32 -3.37 -7.08
C LYS A 119 -12.34 -4.89 -6.91
N TYR A 120 -12.23 -5.39 -5.70
CA TYR A 120 -12.71 -6.73 -5.35
C TYR A 120 -13.33 -6.72 -3.95
N GLY A 121 -14.32 -7.57 -3.72
CA GLY A 121 -14.88 -7.77 -2.39
C GLY A 121 -16.30 -8.31 -2.37
N TRP A 122 -16.70 -8.81 -1.20
CA TRP A 122 -18.05 -9.28 -0.92
C TRP A 122 -19.04 -8.11 -0.88
N THR A 123 -20.20 -8.30 -1.51
CA THR A 123 -21.32 -7.33 -1.50
C THR A 123 -22.44 -7.79 -0.57
N HIS A 124 -22.60 -9.12 -0.46
CA HIS A 124 -23.55 -9.80 0.41
C HIS A 124 -22.83 -11.06 0.93
N HIS A 125 -22.80 -11.28 2.24
CA HIS A 125 -22.26 -12.50 2.84
C HIS A 125 -22.86 -12.66 4.26
N ASP A 126 -23.54 -13.76 4.55
CA ASP A 126 -24.17 -13.96 5.87
C ASP A 126 -23.27 -14.67 6.88
N GLY A 127 -22.18 -15.30 6.43
CA GLY A 127 -21.24 -16.04 7.26
C GLY A 127 -21.63 -17.50 7.50
N ARG A 128 -22.79 -17.93 6.99
CA ARG A 128 -23.32 -19.28 7.18
C ARG A 128 -23.66 -19.96 5.86
N ASN A 129 -24.52 -19.39 5.03
CA ASN A 129 -25.19 -20.09 3.95
C ASN A 129 -24.75 -19.66 2.55
N PHE A 130 -24.40 -18.38 2.36
CA PHE A 130 -24.13 -17.83 1.03
C PHE A 130 -23.17 -16.64 1.02
N GLY A 131 -22.65 -16.36 -0.17
CA GLY A 131 -21.90 -15.14 -0.47
C GLY A 131 -22.02 -14.70 -1.93
N ILE A 132 -21.92 -13.39 -2.17
CA ILE A 132 -21.83 -12.76 -3.49
C ILE A 132 -20.69 -11.74 -3.47
N GLN A 133 -19.64 -12.00 -4.24
CA GLN A 133 -18.49 -11.11 -4.42
C GLN A 133 -18.40 -10.60 -5.86
N GLU A 134 -17.98 -9.34 -5.99
CA GLU A 134 -17.63 -8.73 -7.28
C GLU A 134 -16.11 -8.60 -7.38
N ILE A 135 -15.56 -8.88 -8.56
CA ILE A 135 -14.15 -8.68 -8.89
C ILE A 135 -14.08 -7.95 -10.23
N VAL A 136 -13.30 -6.88 -10.31
CA VAL A 136 -13.19 -6.00 -11.47
C VAL A 136 -11.75 -5.98 -11.97
N ASP A 137 -11.48 -6.79 -12.98
CA ASP A 137 -10.17 -6.99 -13.60
C ASP A 137 -10.19 -6.53 -15.06
N GLY A 138 -9.49 -5.43 -15.36
CA GLY A 138 -9.40 -4.85 -16.70
C GLY A 138 -10.76 -4.63 -17.41
N SER A 139 -10.95 -5.36 -18.52
CA SER A 139 -12.14 -5.32 -19.38
C SER A 139 -13.31 -6.19 -18.88
N ILE A 140 -13.07 -7.09 -17.93
CA ILE A 140 -14.07 -8.03 -17.42
C ILE A 140 -14.52 -7.68 -16.00
N SER A 141 -15.68 -8.21 -15.61
CA SER A 141 -16.15 -8.27 -14.24
C SER A 141 -16.51 -9.71 -13.94
N LEU A 142 -15.87 -10.30 -12.93
CA LEU A 142 -16.28 -11.58 -12.39
C LEU A 142 -17.26 -11.32 -11.24
N GLN A 143 -18.28 -12.16 -11.14
CA GLN A 143 -19.12 -12.28 -9.96
C GLN A 143 -19.03 -13.73 -9.50
N THR A 144 -18.38 -13.93 -8.35
CA THR A 144 -18.27 -15.23 -7.69
C THR A 144 -19.33 -15.30 -6.60
N SER A 145 -20.20 -16.30 -6.66
CA SER A 145 -21.22 -16.53 -5.63
C SER A 145 -21.25 -17.99 -5.21
N PHE A 146 -21.73 -18.26 -4.00
CA PHE A 146 -21.98 -19.63 -3.54
C PHE A 146 -23.22 -19.69 -2.66
N VAL A 147 -23.84 -20.87 -2.62
CA VAL A 147 -24.96 -21.23 -1.74
C VAL A 147 -24.73 -22.65 -1.24
N LYS A 148 -24.95 -22.89 0.05
CA LYS A 148 -24.99 -24.26 0.59
C LYS A 148 -26.41 -24.80 0.55
N SER A 149 -26.57 -26.00 -0.01
CA SER A 149 -27.87 -26.69 -0.05
C SER A 149 -28.13 -27.44 1.26
N ASN A 150 -27.06 -27.96 1.88
CA ASN A 150 -27.07 -28.64 3.18
C ASN A 150 -25.63 -28.55 3.79
N PRO A 151 -25.39 -29.04 5.03
CA PRO A 151 -24.06 -29.09 5.66
C PRO A 151 -22.90 -29.66 4.82
N SER A 152 -23.18 -30.60 3.92
CA SER A 152 -22.21 -31.41 3.17
C SER A 152 -22.27 -31.22 1.65
N SER A 153 -23.10 -30.32 1.13
CA SER A 153 -23.23 -30.05 -0.31
C SER A 153 -23.39 -28.55 -0.59
N TRP A 154 -22.61 -28.03 -1.54
CA TRP A 154 -22.65 -26.61 -1.92
C TRP A 154 -22.59 -26.44 -3.43
N THR A 155 -23.04 -25.28 -3.89
CA THR A 155 -22.95 -24.86 -5.29
C THR A 155 -22.33 -23.48 -5.36
N ALA A 156 -21.28 -23.35 -6.17
CA ALA A 156 -20.64 -22.08 -6.49
C ALA A 156 -20.94 -21.71 -7.96
N LYS A 157 -21.00 -20.41 -8.26
CA LYS A 157 -21.21 -19.90 -9.60
C LYS A 157 -20.21 -18.79 -9.90
N VAL A 158 -19.58 -18.88 -11.07
CA VAL A 158 -18.66 -17.86 -11.61
C VAL A 158 -19.30 -17.27 -12.87
N ASP A 159 -19.89 -16.09 -12.72
CA ASP A 159 -20.38 -15.27 -13.84
C ASP A 159 -19.27 -14.33 -14.31
N VAL A 160 -18.97 -14.33 -15.61
CA VAL A 160 -17.99 -13.43 -16.22
C VAL A 160 -18.68 -12.53 -17.24
N LYS A 161 -18.63 -11.22 -17.02
CA LYS A 161 -19.30 -10.19 -17.82
C LYS A 161 -18.27 -9.26 -18.48
N GLN A 162 -18.50 -8.93 -19.75
CA GLN A 162 -17.77 -7.86 -20.45
C GLN A 162 -18.22 -6.49 -19.90
N ARG A 163 -17.30 -5.61 -19.48
CA ARG A 163 -17.65 -4.30 -18.87
C ARG A 163 -17.89 -3.18 -19.87
N LYS A 164 -17.55 -3.37 -21.13
CA LYS A 164 -17.79 -2.43 -22.23
C LYS A 164 -18.38 -3.18 -23.42
N SER A 165 -19.32 -2.56 -24.13
CA SER A 165 -19.78 -3.09 -25.43
C SER A 165 -18.68 -2.89 -26.46
N THR A 166 -17.78 -3.88 -26.57
CA THR A 166 -16.77 -3.99 -27.62
C THR A 166 -17.21 -5.07 -28.61
N GLN A 167 -17.05 -4.82 -29.92
CA GLN A 167 -17.32 -5.86 -30.94
C GLN A 167 -16.42 -7.09 -30.77
N ILE A 168 -15.23 -6.89 -30.21
CA ILE A 168 -14.29 -7.94 -29.85
C ILE A 168 -14.67 -8.45 -28.43
N LYS A 169 -14.95 -9.74 -28.32
CA LYS A 169 -15.10 -10.43 -27.02
C LYS A 169 -13.72 -10.58 -26.36
N THR A 170 -13.69 -10.67 -25.03
CA THR A 170 -12.44 -10.93 -24.31
C THR A 170 -12.36 -12.41 -23.96
N SER A 171 -11.29 -13.06 -24.42
CA SER A 171 -10.93 -14.42 -24.01
C SER A 171 -10.56 -14.44 -22.52
N VAL A 172 -11.08 -15.42 -21.80
CA VAL A 172 -10.85 -15.61 -20.36
C VAL A 172 -10.56 -17.09 -20.12
N SER A 173 -9.49 -17.36 -19.39
CA SER A 173 -9.18 -18.69 -18.88
C SER A 173 -9.49 -18.73 -17.39
N LEU A 174 -10.47 -19.55 -16.99
CA LEU A 174 -10.76 -19.87 -15.60
C LEU A 174 -10.13 -21.21 -15.26
N ILE A 175 -9.53 -21.32 -14.07
CA ILE A 175 -8.98 -22.56 -13.54
C ILE A 175 -9.65 -22.82 -12.20
N TRP A 176 -10.44 -23.88 -12.11
CA TRP A 176 -10.99 -24.36 -10.85
C TRP A 176 -10.15 -25.52 -10.36
N TYR A 177 -9.68 -25.45 -9.11
CA TYR A 177 -8.87 -26.52 -8.53
C TYR A 177 -9.46 -27.03 -7.21
N VAL A 178 -9.06 -28.26 -6.89
CA VAL A 178 -9.36 -28.99 -5.66
C VAL A 178 -8.03 -29.55 -5.16
N ALA A 179 -7.77 -29.44 -3.85
CA ALA A 179 -6.51 -29.88 -3.25
C ALA A 179 -6.67 -30.36 -1.81
N PHE A 180 -5.82 -31.30 -1.41
CA PHE A 180 -5.50 -31.63 -0.02
C PHE A 180 -4.17 -30.99 0.39
N GLU A 181 -3.89 -30.89 1.70
CA GLU A 181 -2.62 -30.32 2.20
C GLU A 181 -1.50 -31.37 2.18
N SER A 182 -1.81 -32.63 2.50
CA SER A 182 -0.94 -33.81 2.32
C SER A 182 -1.57 -34.83 1.35
N VAL A 183 -0.73 -35.74 0.83
CA VAL A 183 -1.18 -36.98 0.15
C VAL A 183 -1.82 -37.95 1.15
N ASP A 184 -1.51 -37.80 2.44
CA ASP A 184 -2.07 -38.63 3.53
C ASP A 184 -3.49 -38.21 3.96
N ASP A 185 -4.03 -37.10 3.45
CA ASP A 185 -5.37 -36.59 3.81
C ASP A 185 -6.49 -37.24 2.97
N GLY A 186 -6.13 -37.73 1.79
CA GLY A 186 -7.05 -38.25 0.78
C GLY A 186 -6.44 -38.22 -0.62
N PHE A 187 -7.24 -38.60 -1.61
CA PHE A 187 -6.82 -38.60 -3.02
C PHE A 187 -7.87 -38.01 -3.96
N LEU A 188 -7.37 -37.47 -5.07
CA LEU A 188 -8.16 -36.88 -6.15
C LEU A 188 -7.99 -37.68 -7.45
N ASN A 189 -9.05 -37.71 -8.25
CA ASN A 189 -9.05 -38.18 -9.63
C ASN A 189 -9.83 -37.18 -10.51
N VAL A 190 -9.56 -37.16 -11.81
CA VAL A 190 -10.24 -36.26 -12.76
C VAL A 190 -10.83 -37.05 -13.92
N SER A 191 -12.14 -36.91 -14.12
CA SER A 191 -12.87 -37.55 -15.20
C SER A 191 -13.34 -36.52 -16.23
N THR A 192 -13.12 -36.83 -17.50
CA THR A 192 -13.63 -36.10 -18.67
C THR A 192 -14.50 -36.98 -19.57
N ALA A 193 -14.92 -38.16 -19.07
CA ALA A 193 -15.61 -39.18 -19.86
C ALA A 193 -17.15 -39.01 -19.91
N GLY A 194 -17.72 -38.10 -19.13
CA GLY A 194 -19.15 -37.74 -19.16
C GLY A 194 -19.41 -36.39 -19.82
N ASP A 195 -20.68 -35.94 -19.84
CA ASP A 195 -21.12 -34.68 -20.47
C ASP A 195 -20.41 -33.42 -19.92
N HIS A 196 -19.86 -33.50 -18.70
CA HIS A 196 -19.20 -32.41 -18.00
C HIS A 196 -17.93 -32.91 -17.29
N PRO A 197 -16.85 -32.10 -17.22
CA PRO A 197 -15.65 -32.45 -16.48
C PRO A 197 -15.93 -32.49 -14.96
N GLN A 198 -15.36 -33.48 -14.29
CA GLN A 198 -15.60 -33.79 -12.87
C GLN A 198 -14.28 -34.10 -12.16
N ILE A 199 -14.17 -33.66 -10.91
CA ILE A 199 -13.12 -34.08 -9.98
C ILE A 199 -13.78 -34.93 -8.89
N ASP A 200 -13.27 -36.15 -8.72
CA ASP A 200 -13.68 -37.07 -7.66
C ASP A 200 -12.66 -36.94 -6.52
N ALA A 201 -13.16 -36.70 -5.31
CA ALA A 201 -12.34 -36.53 -4.11
C ALA A 201 -12.71 -37.57 -3.06
N MET A 202 -11.75 -38.39 -2.63
CA MET A 202 -11.89 -39.29 -1.49
C MET A 202 -11.11 -38.72 -0.32
N SER A 203 -11.83 -38.13 0.64
CA SER A 203 -11.28 -37.66 1.91
C SER A 203 -11.42 -38.76 2.96
N PHE A 204 -10.40 -38.96 3.80
CA PHE A 204 -10.49 -39.91 4.91
C PHE A 204 -11.40 -39.44 6.06
N SER A 205 -11.67 -38.14 6.17
CA SER A 205 -12.59 -37.54 7.16
C SER A 205 -14.01 -37.32 6.63
N LEU A 206 -14.16 -36.81 5.40
CA LEU A 206 -15.46 -36.45 4.80
C LEU A 206 -16.06 -37.55 3.90
N GLY A 207 -15.28 -38.58 3.54
CA GLY A 207 -15.67 -39.63 2.61
C GLY A 207 -15.57 -39.19 1.13
N GLY A 208 -16.32 -39.88 0.27
CA GLY A 208 -16.36 -39.60 -1.17
C GLY A 208 -17.21 -38.40 -1.53
N MET A 209 -16.66 -37.50 -2.34
CA MET A 209 -17.31 -36.27 -2.84
C MET A 209 -17.09 -36.12 -4.35
N GLU A 210 -18.11 -35.64 -5.04
CA GLU A 210 -18.08 -35.37 -6.48
C GLU A 210 -18.14 -33.85 -6.71
N ILE A 211 -17.18 -33.29 -7.44
CA ILE A 211 -17.15 -31.88 -7.84
C ILE A 211 -17.37 -31.78 -9.35
N LYS A 212 -18.58 -31.40 -9.77
CA LYS A 212 -18.99 -31.29 -11.18
C LYS A 212 -18.91 -29.85 -11.68
N PHE A 213 -18.36 -29.64 -12.87
CA PHE A 213 -18.17 -28.32 -13.47
C PHE A 213 -19.05 -28.16 -14.73
N LEU A 214 -20.21 -27.50 -14.58
CA LEU A 214 -21.22 -27.36 -15.61
C LEU A 214 -21.09 -26.02 -16.36
N ASN A 215 -21.12 -26.06 -17.69
CA ASN A 215 -21.25 -24.88 -18.54
C ASN A 215 -22.73 -24.62 -18.85
N ASN A 216 -23.26 -23.48 -18.41
CA ASN A 216 -24.68 -23.13 -18.62
C ASN A 216 -24.95 -22.36 -19.93
N ASN A 217 -23.93 -22.01 -20.72
CA ASN A 217 -24.07 -21.34 -22.01
C ASN A 217 -23.62 -22.24 -23.17
N VAL A 218 -24.57 -22.96 -23.76
CA VAL A 218 -24.38 -23.87 -24.92
C VAL A 218 -23.81 -23.16 -26.17
N SER A 219 -23.89 -21.83 -26.25
CA SER A 219 -23.50 -21.02 -27.41
C SER A 219 -22.05 -20.51 -27.40
N VAL A 220 -21.19 -21.00 -26.50
CA VAL A 220 -19.78 -20.57 -26.41
C VAL A 220 -18.88 -21.79 -26.57
N SER A 221 -18.00 -21.76 -27.59
CA SER A 221 -16.94 -22.76 -27.75
C SER A 221 -15.98 -22.67 -26.56
N THR A 222 -15.87 -23.75 -25.78
CA THR A 222 -15.02 -23.81 -24.59
C THR A 222 -13.89 -24.82 -24.78
N ASP A 223 -12.65 -24.34 -24.76
CA ASP A 223 -11.48 -25.23 -24.71
C ASP A 223 -11.31 -25.70 -23.25
N VAL A 224 -11.53 -27.00 -22.99
CA VAL A 224 -11.41 -27.63 -21.67
C VAL A 224 -10.10 -28.44 -21.60
N SER A 225 -9.35 -28.27 -20.51
CA SER A 225 -8.17 -29.08 -20.22
C SER A 225 -8.08 -29.37 -18.72
N THR A 226 -7.40 -30.45 -18.34
CA THR A 226 -7.33 -30.92 -16.95
C THR A 226 -5.93 -31.33 -16.55
N THR A 227 -5.66 -31.33 -15.25
CA THR A 227 -4.43 -31.88 -14.66
C THR A 227 -4.71 -32.57 -13.32
N CYS A 228 -3.89 -33.56 -13.01
CA CYS A 228 -3.82 -34.25 -11.73
C CYS A 228 -2.33 -34.31 -11.39
N THR A 229 -1.90 -33.59 -10.37
CA THR A 229 -0.49 -33.33 -10.05
C THR A 229 -0.29 -33.29 -8.53
N PHE A 230 0.96 -33.18 -8.10
CA PHE A 230 1.31 -33.09 -6.69
C PHE A 230 1.70 -31.66 -6.30
N SER A 231 1.29 -31.24 -5.11
CA SER A 231 1.81 -30.03 -4.46
C SER A 231 2.29 -30.36 -3.06
N ASN A 232 3.47 -29.85 -2.70
CA ASN A 232 4.11 -30.10 -1.41
C ASN A 232 3.49 -29.31 -0.25
N SER A 233 2.76 -28.23 -0.56
CA SER A 233 2.12 -27.36 0.42
C SER A 233 1.08 -26.46 -0.25
N ILE A 234 0.04 -26.07 0.49
CA ILE A 234 -1.14 -25.44 -0.11
C ILE A 234 -0.90 -23.98 -0.59
N ASP A 235 0.15 -23.34 -0.10
CA ASP A 235 0.67 -22.06 -0.63
C ASP A 235 1.35 -22.19 -2.00
N LYS A 236 1.69 -23.42 -2.44
CA LYS A 236 2.37 -23.72 -3.72
C LYS A 236 1.47 -24.31 -4.80
N VAL A 237 0.15 -24.22 -4.62
CA VAL A 237 -0.81 -24.71 -5.62
C VAL A 237 -0.73 -23.94 -6.94
N LYS A 238 -0.44 -22.63 -6.92
CA LYS A 238 -0.28 -21.84 -8.16
C LYS A 238 0.92 -22.32 -8.96
N GLU A 239 2.08 -22.43 -8.32
CA GLU A 239 3.31 -22.94 -8.93
C GLU A 239 3.11 -24.36 -9.48
N ALA A 240 2.56 -25.28 -8.67
CA ALA A 240 2.33 -26.67 -9.07
C ALA A 240 1.35 -26.83 -10.25
N ILE A 241 0.30 -26.00 -10.34
CA ILE A 241 -0.59 -25.97 -11.52
C ILE A 241 0.16 -25.43 -12.74
N VAL A 242 0.88 -24.32 -12.56
CA VAL A 242 1.64 -23.63 -13.62
C VAL A 242 2.72 -24.52 -14.25
N GLU A 243 3.38 -25.38 -13.47
CA GLU A 243 4.33 -26.37 -13.97
C GLU A 243 3.71 -27.39 -14.95
N THR A 244 2.38 -27.57 -14.92
CA THR A 244 1.66 -28.48 -15.85
C THR A 244 1.14 -27.78 -17.12
N PHE A 245 1.42 -26.49 -17.29
CA PHE A 245 1.03 -25.75 -18.51
C PHE A 245 1.82 -26.23 -19.72
N ALA A 246 1.12 -26.79 -20.70
CA ALA A 246 1.61 -26.89 -22.07
C ALA A 246 1.05 -25.73 -22.91
N TYR A 247 1.61 -25.54 -24.10
CA TYR A 247 1.15 -24.53 -25.04
C TYR A 247 1.06 -25.09 -26.45
N LYS A 248 0.09 -24.60 -27.21
CA LYS A 248 -0.07 -24.85 -28.64
C LYS A 248 -0.07 -23.50 -29.36
N LYS A 249 0.72 -23.39 -30.43
CA LYS A 249 0.61 -22.25 -31.34
C LYS A 249 -0.61 -22.44 -32.23
N ASP A 250 -1.46 -21.42 -32.28
CA ASP A 250 -2.65 -21.33 -33.10
C ASP A 250 -2.56 -20.02 -33.89
N GLY A 251 -1.95 -20.10 -35.08
CA GLY A 251 -1.46 -18.93 -35.82
C GLY A 251 -0.37 -18.18 -35.05
N GLU A 252 -0.54 -16.86 -34.92
CA GLU A 252 0.33 -15.99 -34.12
C GLU A 252 0.00 -16.02 -32.61
N SER A 253 -1.11 -16.65 -32.22
CA SER A 253 -1.54 -16.75 -30.83
C SER A 253 -0.95 -17.99 -30.12
N VAL A 254 -0.64 -17.85 -28.83
CA VAL A 254 -0.23 -18.95 -27.96
C VAL A 254 -1.40 -19.31 -27.05
N LYS A 255 -1.97 -20.50 -27.23
CA LYS A 255 -2.98 -21.06 -26.34
C LYS A 255 -2.32 -21.97 -25.32
N TYR A 256 -2.46 -21.65 -24.04
CA TYR A 256 -2.04 -22.53 -22.95
C TYR A 256 -3.16 -23.52 -22.63
N TYR A 257 -2.77 -24.71 -22.17
CA TYR A 257 -3.68 -25.75 -21.69
C TYR A 257 -3.00 -26.58 -20.61
N LEU A 258 -3.80 -27.17 -19.72
CA LEU A 258 -3.30 -28.11 -18.72
C LEU A 258 -2.95 -29.44 -19.38
N ASN A 259 -1.74 -29.94 -19.13
CA ASN A 259 -1.27 -31.21 -19.69
C ASN A 259 -1.35 -32.33 -18.64
N SER A 260 -2.41 -33.14 -18.72
CA SER A 260 -2.54 -34.35 -17.90
C SER A 260 -1.55 -35.42 -18.34
N LYS A 261 -0.54 -35.70 -17.49
CA LYS A 261 0.14 -37.01 -17.51
C LYS A 261 -0.79 -38.02 -16.82
N ALA A 262 -1.65 -38.66 -17.60
CA ALA A 262 -2.67 -39.60 -17.11
C ALA A 262 -2.11 -40.81 -16.31
N GLU A 263 -0.79 -41.01 -16.28
CA GLU A 263 -0.07 -42.05 -15.55
C GLU A 263 0.19 -41.73 -14.05
N GLN A 264 -0.24 -40.56 -13.53
CA GLN A 264 0.10 -40.10 -12.16
C GLN A 264 -1.07 -40.03 -11.16
N ALA A 265 -2.21 -40.66 -11.44
CA ALA A 265 -3.27 -40.84 -10.45
C ALA A 265 -2.94 -42.00 -9.47
N PRO A 266 -3.27 -41.92 -8.16
CA PRO A 266 -3.94 -40.82 -7.46
C PRO A 266 -3.04 -39.60 -7.17
N CYS A 267 -3.60 -38.39 -7.18
CA CYS A 267 -2.89 -37.14 -6.88
C CYS A 267 -3.51 -36.35 -5.72
N ASN A 268 -2.80 -35.37 -5.12
CA ASN A 268 -3.35 -34.49 -4.07
C ASN A 268 -3.80 -33.10 -4.58
N LEU A 269 -3.55 -32.76 -5.84
CA LEU A 269 -3.98 -31.51 -6.47
C LEU A 269 -4.54 -31.77 -7.89
N ALA A 270 -5.82 -31.46 -8.09
CA ALA A 270 -6.51 -31.57 -9.37
C ALA A 270 -7.03 -30.22 -9.84
N ALA A 271 -6.99 -29.94 -11.14
CA ALA A 271 -7.57 -28.73 -11.70
C ALA A 271 -8.23 -28.95 -13.07
N ILE A 272 -9.32 -28.21 -13.29
CA ILE A 272 -10.04 -28.06 -14.56
C ILE A 272 -9.82 -26.62 -15.03
N MET A 273 -9.28 -26.46 -16.24
CA MET A 273 -9.14 -25.17 -16.91
C MET A 273 -10.12 -25.09 -18.08
N VAL A 274 -10.88 -23.99 -18.14
CA VAL A 274 -11.80 -23.69 -19.23
C VAL A 274 -11.49 -22.31 -19.81
N THR A 275 -11.21 -22.27 -21.11
CA THR A 275 -10.98 -21.03 -21.86
C THR A 275 -12.16 -20.75 -22.78
N PHE A 276 -12.68 -19.53 -22.74
CA PHE A 276 -13.89 -19.12 -23.45
C PHE A 276 -13.92 -17.61 -23.71
N GLU A 277 -14.79 -17.18 -24.62
CA GLU A 277 -15.03 -15.77 -24.92
C GLU A 277 -16.15 -15.18 -24.06
N ALA A 278 -15.87 -14.12 -23.29
CA ALA A 278 -16.85 -13.48 -22.43
C ALA A 278 -18.05 -12.89 -23.23
N PRO A 279 -19.29 -12.96 -22.70
CA PRO A 279 -19.67 -13.42 -21.36
C PRO A 279 -19.84 -14.94 -21.24
N GLY A 280 -19.56 -15.46 -20.04
CA GLY A 280 -19.72 -16.89 -19.69
C GLY A 280 -20.22 -17.07 -18.26
N SER A 281 -20.80 -18.25 -17.97
CA SER A 281 -21.38 -18.57 -16.65
C SER A 281 -21.16 -20.05 -16.36
N PHE A 282 -20.40 -20.35 -15.31
CA PHE A 282 -20.04 -21.71 -14.89
C PHE A 282 -20.59 -22.02 -13.51
N LEU A 283 -21.11 -23.23 -13.34
CA LEU A 283 -21.69 -23.72 -12.09
C LEU A 283 -20.86 -24.90 -11.59
N ILE A 284 -20.34 -24.79 -10.37
CA ILE A 284 -19.53 -25.80 -9.71
C ILE A 284 -20.38 -26.39 -8.58
N ILE A 285 -20.74 -27.66 -8.71
CA ILE A 285 -21.57 -28.37 -7.74
C ILE A 285 -20.68 -29.37 -7.00
N MET A 286 -20.59 -29.24 -5.67
CA MET A 286 -20.02 -30.26 -4.80
C MET A 286 -21.16 -30.99 -4.08
N ASP A 287 -21.21 -32.30 -4.22
CA ASP A 287 -22.12 -33.16 -3.45
C ASP A 287 -21.35 -34.33 -2.82
N ASN A 288 -21.80 -34.77 -1.64
CA ASN A 288 -21.20 -35.91 -0.95
C ASN A 288 -21.88 -37.21 -1.40
N ALA A 289 -21.13 -38.09 -2.06
CA ALA A 289 -21.65 -39.31 -2.68
C ALA A 289 -22.36 -40.24 -1.67
N SER A 290 -21.99 -40.19 -0.39
CA SER A 290 -22.59 -41.01 0.67
C SER A 290 -23.88 -40.44 1.29
N LYS A 291 -24.21 -39.17 1.01
CA LYS A 291 -25.36 -38.44 1.61
C LYS A 291 -26.22 -37.71 0.57
N SER A 292 -26.05 -38.03 -0.72
CA SER A 292 -26.74 -37.36 -1.81
C SER A 292 -28.27 -37.45 -1.64
N SER A 293 -28.91 -36.29 -1.62
CA SER A 293 -30.34 -36.12 -1.37
C SER A 293 -30.95 -34.99 -2.21
N VAL A 294 -30.12 -34.34 -3.05
CA VAL A 294 -30.53 -33.22 -3.89
C VAL A 294 -31.18 -33.74 -5.18
N SER A 295 -32.44 -34.17 -5.07
CA SER A 295 -33.30 -34.34 -6.24
C SER A 295 -33.70 -32.96 -6.76
N PHE A 296 -33.13 -32.56 -7.91
CA PHE A 296 -33.47 -31.27 -8.52
C PHE A 296 -34.84 -31.37 -9.23
N GLU A 297 -35.89 -30.76 -8.64
CA GLU A 297 -37.22 -30.62 -9.28
C GLU A 297 -37.22 -29.73 -10.55
N SER A 298 -36.13 -29.01 -10.79
CA SER A 298 -35.93 -28.03 -11.87
C SER A 298 -34.45 -28.01 -12.28
N SER A 299 -34.03 -27.21 -13.28
CA SER A 299 -32.61 -27.25 -13.67
C SER A 299 -31.69 -26.74 -12.55
N PRO A 300 -30.45 -27.28 -12.39
CA PRO A 300 -29.55 -26.87 -11.30
C PRO A 300 -29.29 -25.37 -11.22
N GLN A 301 -29.26 -24.68 -12.37
CA GLN A 301 -29.13 -23.21 -12.45
C GLN A 301 -30.37 -22.47 -11.92
N GLN A 302 -31.58 -22.97 -12.18
CA GLN A 302 -32.82 -22.38 -11.64
C GLN A 302 -32.90 -22.57 -10.12
N HIS A 303 -32.57 -23.78 -9.64
CA HIS A 303 -32.51 -24.08 -8.21
C HIS A 303 -31.48 -23.19 -7.49
N PHE A 304 -30.25 -23.08 -8.02
CA PHE A 304 -29.22 -22.19 -7.48
C PHE A 304 -29.70 -20.72 -7.43
N GLN A 305 -30.26 -20.19 -8.51
CA GLN A 305 -30.70 -18.79 -8.56
C GLN A 305 -31.85 -18.49 -7.58
N LYS A 306 -32.80 -19.43 -7.43
CA LYS A 306 -33.90 -19.34 -6.47
C LYS A 306 -33.37 -19.22 -5.04
N ASN A 307 -32.44 -20.11 -4.66
CA ASN A 307 -31.87 -20.12 -3.32
C ASN A 307 -30.97 -18.89 -3.08
N LEU A 308 -30.15 -18.50 -4.06
CA LEU A 308 -29.29 -17.31 -3.96
C LEU A 308 -30.10 -16.04 -3.72
N ASN A 309 -31.20 -15.85 -4.46
CA ASN A 309 -32.11 -14.73 -4.27
C ASN A 309 -32.75 -14.76 -2.87
N GLY A 310 -33.32 -15.91 -2.47
CA GLY A 310 -33.95 -16.05 -1.15
C GLY A 310 -33.00 -15.81 0.03
N HIS A 311 -31.71 -16.15 -0.09
CA HIS A 311 -30.71 -15.80 0.92
C HIS A 311 -30.30 -14.32 0.88
N LYS A 312 -30.19 -13.71 -0.32
CA LYS A 312 -29.91 -12.28 -0.49
C LYS A 312 -31.01 -11.39 0.09
N ASP A 313 -32.27 -11.79 -0.06
CA ASP A 313 -33.42 -11.07 0.46
C ASP A 313 -33.45 -11.16 2.00
N LYS A 314 -33.31 -12.36 2.58
CA LYS A 314 -33.15 -12.57 4.04
C LYS A 314 -31.97 -11.79 4.63
N PHE A 315 -30.84 -11.73 3.94
CA PHE A 315 -29.69 -10.91 4.35
C PHE A 315 -30.06 -9.42 4.38
N THR A 316 -30.78 -8.94 3.36
CA THR A 316 -31.21 -7.54 3.26
C THR A 316 -32.21 -7.18 4.35
N GLU A 317 -33.19 -8.05 4.61
CA GLU A 317 -34.16 -7.91 5.71
C GLU A 317 -33.45 -7.86 7.07
N LYS A 318 -32.56 -8.81 7.36
CA LYS A 318 -31.76 -8.87 8.59
C LYS A 318 -30.85 -7.65 8.76
N PHE A 319 -30.19 -7.19 7.69
CA PHE A 319 -29.35 -6.00 7.73
C PHE A 319 -30.20 -4.74 8.02
N ASN A 320 -31.34 -4.61 7.35
CA ASN A 320 -32.22 -3.47 7.52
C ASN A 320 -32.85 -3.45 8.92
N SER A 321 -33.22 -4.60 9.50
CA SER A 321 -33.79 -4.68 10.86
C SER A 321 -32.76 -4.38 11.96
N ILE A 322 -31.51 -4.84 11.81
CA ILE A 322 -30.42 -4.57 12.78
C ILE A 322 -29.98 -3.11 12.72
N PHE A 323 -29.64 -2.60 11.52
CA PHE A 323 -28.96 -1.31 11.40
C PHE A 323 -29.90 -0.14 11.12
N ASN A 324 -31.04 -0.37 10.45
CA ASN A 324 -32.06 0.62 10.08
C ASN A 324 -31.48 1.98 9.63
N LEU A 325 -30.58 1.94 8.63
CA LEU A 325 -29.78 3.10 8.22
C LEU A 325 -30.59 4.14 7.43
N GLU A 326 -31.55 3.71 6.60
CA GLU A 326 -32.38 4.62 5.80
C GLU A 326 -33.23 5.52 6.70
N ALA A 327 -33.86 4.96 7.74
CA ALA A 327 -34.59 5.74 8.75
C ALA A 327 -33.68 6.66 9.60
N LYS A 328 -32.36 6.42 9.60
CA LYS A 328 -31.34 7.28 10.23
C LYS A 328 -30.79 8.36 9.27
N GLY A 329 -31.37 8.50 8.08
CA GLY A 329 -31.05 9.54 7.11
C GLY A 329 -29.86 9.24 6.19
N PHE A 330 -29.40 7.98 6.12
CA PHE A 330 -28.34 7.59 5.19
C PHE A 330 -28.87 7.39 3.77
N THR A 331 -28.07 7.77 2.77
CA THR A 331 -28.41 7.60 1.36
C THR A 331 -28.33 6.12 0.92
N PRO A 332 -29.06 5.68 -0.12
CA PRO A 332 -28.98 4.30 -0.61
C PRO A 332 -27.55 3.86 -0.96
N GLY A 333 -26.72 4.77 -1.48
CA GLY A 333 -25.32 4.51 -1.78
C GLY A 333 -24.46 4.22 -0.54
N GLU A 334 -24.68 4.95 0.56
CA GLU A 334 -24.03 4.68 1.85
C GLU A 334 -24.53 3.38 2.48
N VAL A 335 -25.81 3.02 2.29
CA VAL A 335 -26.36 1.73 2.74
C VAL A 335 -25.77 0.56 1.96
N THR A 336 -25.60 0.68 0.63
CA THR A 336 -24.89 -0.32 -0.18
C THR A 336 -23.42 -0.46 0.24
N PHE A 337 -22.75 0.66 0.55
CA PHE A 337 -21.41 0.66 1.12
C PHE A 337 -21.37 -0.11 2.46
N ALA A 338 -22.24 0.23 3.41
CA ALA A 338 -22.30 -0.43 4.71
C ALA A 338 -22.57 -1.95 4.60
N LYS A 339 -23.49 -2.37 3.72
CA LYS A 339 -23.73 -3.79 3.39
C LYS A 339 -22.47 -4.48 2.85
N SER A 340 -21.73 -3.79 1.99
CA SER A 340 -20.47 -4.32 1.42
C SER A 340 -19.37 -4.43 2.47
N ILE A 341 -19.22 -3.45 3.38
CA ILE A 341 -18.21 -3.51 4.45
C ILE A 341 -18.53 -4.64 5.45
N MET A 342 -19.78 -4.75 5.89
CA MET A 342 -20.23 -5.87 6.74
C MET A 342 -19.96 -7.22 6.06
N SER A 343 -20.28 -7.34 4.77
CA SER A 343 -20.06 -8.57 3.99
C SER A 343 -18.58 -8.89 3.79
N ASN A 344 -17.70 -7.89 3.67
CA ASN A 344 -16.25 -8.13 3.55
C ASN A 344 -15.64 -8.57 4.88
N LEU A 345 -16.11 -8.05 6.02
CA LEU A 345 -15.68 -8.53 7.33
C LEU A 345 -16.08 -10.00 7.52
N ILE A 346 -17.36 -10.33 7.30
CA ILE A 346 -17.87 -11.70 7.50
C ILE A 346 -17.28 -12.68 6.47
N GLY A 347 -17.18 -12.29 5.19
CA GLY A 347 -16.54 -13.08 4.14
C GLY A 347 -15.00 -13.06 4.20
N GLY A 348 -14.42 -12.35 5.17
CA GLY A 348 -13.01 -12.38 5.53
C GLY A 348 -12.69 -13.35 6.68
N ILE A 349 -13.70 -13.99 7.29
CA ILE A 349 -13.49 -14.98 8.34
C ILE A 349 -12.85 -16.24 7.75
N GLY A 350 -11.67 -16.59 8.26
CA GLY A 350 -10.87 -17.73 7.84
C GLY A 350 -10.87 -18.88 8.85
N TYR A 351 -10.39 -20.03 8.39
CA TYR A 351 -10.12 -21.20 9.22
C TYR A 351 -8.71 -21.71 8.94
N PHE A 352 -7.87 -21.61 9.96
CA PHE A 352 -6.46 -21.94 9.93
C PHE A 352 -6.19 -23.15 10.83
N TYR A 353 -5.18 -23.94 10.49
CA TYR A 353 -4.72 -25.05 11.32
C TYR A 353 -3.21 -25.12 11.25
N GLY A 354 -2.56 -25.41 12.38
CA GLY A 354 -1.10 -25.47 12.47
C GLY A 354 -0.58 -25.12 13.85
N ALA A 355 0.73 -24.89 13.95
CA ALA A 355 1.41 -24.60 15.21
C ALA A 355 2.13 -23.24 15.14
N SER A 356 1.88 -22.38 16.11
CA SER A 356 2.62 -21.11 16.27
C SER A 356 4.06 -21.38 16.74
N LYS A 357 5.02 -20.62 16.19
CA LYS A 357 6.43 -20.68 16.56
C LYS A 357 6.71 -19.70 17.70
N VAL A 358 7.07 -20.21 18.87
CA VAL A 358 7.14 -19.44 20.12
C VAL A 358 8.51 -19.59 20.79
N GLN A 359 9.05 -18.47 21.28
CA GLN A 359 10.15 -18.47 22.25
C GLN A 359 9.60 -18.04 23.62
N SER A 360 9.76 -18.90 24.63
CA SER A 360 9.34 -18.65 26.01
C SER A 360 10.55 -18.45 26.94
N GLU A 361 10.32 -18.03 28.18
CA GLU A 361 11.38 -17.96 29.20
C GLU A 361 11.92 -19.36 29.59
N TYR A 362 11.18 -20.43 29.27
CA TYR A 362 11.56 -21.82 29.53
C TYR A 362 12.35 -22.48 28.39
N ASN A 363 12.57 -21.79 27.26
CA ASN A 363 13.19 -22.35 26.05
C ASN A 363 14.24 -21.40 25.48
N GLU A 364 15.50 -21.86 25.37
CA GLU A 364 16.59 -21.05 24.80
C GLU A 364 16.36 -20.71 23.32
N HIS A 365 15.74 -21.61 22.56
CA HIS A 365 15.45 -21.46 21.14
C HIS A 365 13.94 -21.49 20.85
N PRO A 366 13.46 -20.86 19.76
CA PRO A 366 12.06 -20.91 19.37
C PRO A 366 11.62 -22.35 19.03
N ILE A 367 10.52 -22.79 19.63
CA ILE A 367 9.89 -24.10 19.40
C ILE A 367 8.53 -23.93 18.73
N ASN A 368 8.03 -24.98 18.07
CA ASN A 368 6.64 -25.03 17.67
C ASN A 368 5.78 -25.43 18.88
N TYR A 369 4.66 -24.74 19.09
CA TYR A 369 3.62 -25.16 20.04
C TYR A 369 2.81 -26.34 19.48
N TRP A 370 1.76 -26.77 20.19
CA TRP A 370 0.85 -27.80 19.68
C TRP A 370 0.14 -27.30 18.41
N LYS A 371 -0.26 -28.23 17.53
CA LYS A 371 -1.14 -27.89 16.42
C LYS A 371 -2.55 -27.64 16.96
N ALA A 372 -3.21 -26.61 16.46
CA ALA A 372 -4.57 -26.25 16.85
C ALA A 372 -5.30 -25.48 15.73
N PRO A 373 -6.64 -25.51 15.72
CA PRO A 373 -7.45 -24.73 14.80
C PRO A 373 -7.63 -23.28 15.26
N LEU A 374 -7.85 -22.38 14.30
CA LEU A 374 -8.28 -21.01 14.55
C LEU A 374 -9.34 -20.60 13.54
N TYR A 375 -10.53 -20.29 14.04
CA TYR A 375 -11.61 -19.64 13.30
C TYR A 375 -11.64 -18.16 13.70
N THR A 376 -11.40 -17.24 12.76
CA THR A 376 -11.18 -15.82 13.07
C THR A 376 -11.42 -14.92 11.86
N ALA A 377 -11.87 -13.68 12.08
CA ALA A 377 -11.73 -12.63 11.07
C ALA A 377 -10.25 -12.26 10.86
N VAL A 378 -9.97 -11.54 9.78
CA VAL A 378 -8.61 -11.10 9.42
C VAL A 378 -8.61 -9.60 9.09
N PRO A 379 -7.59 -8.81 9.48
CA PRO A 379 -7.59 -7.36 9.23
C PRO A 379 -7.58 -6.98 7.75
N SER A 380 -6.91 -7.78 6.91
CA SER A 380 -6.85 -7.56 5.46
C SER A 380 -6.62 -8.86 4.71
N ARG A 381 -7.43 -9.12 3.68
CA ARG A 381 -7.30 -10.29 2.80
C ARG A 381 -5.99 -10.33 2.00
N SER A 382 -5.36 -9.18 1.75
CA SER A 382 -4.14 -9.10 0.94
C SER A 382 -2.84 -9.03 1.75
N PHE A 383 -2.79 -8.18 2.78
CA PHE A 383 -1.59 -8.01 3.64
C PHE A 383 -1.58 -8.94 4.85
N PHE A 384 -2.74 -9.11 5.49
CA PHE A 384 -2.85 -9.72 6.81
C PHE A 384 -3.89 -10.86 6.85
N PRO A 385 -3.84 -11.88 5.97
CA PRO A 385 -4.84 -12.94 5.90
C PRO A 385 -4.67 -13.98 7.02
N ARG A 386 -4.61 -13.54 8.27
CA ARG A 386 -4.34 -14.32 9.48
C ARG A 386 -4.88 -13.61 10.72
N GLY A 387 -4.98 -14.32 11.84
CA GLY A 387 -5.53 -13.77 13.09
C GLY A 387 -4.59 -12.82 13.80
N PHE A 388 -5.11 -11.66 14.23
CA PHE A 388 -4.44 -10.71 15.13
C PHE A 388 -5.30 -10.46 16.38
N LEU A 389 -4.69 -10.59 17.56
CA LEU A 389 -5.41 -10.72 18.83
C LEU A 389 -6.19 -9.45 19.19
N TRP A 390 -5.58 -8.27 19.06
CA TRP A 390 -6.26 -7.02 19.40
C TRP A 390 -7.26 -6.55 18.32
N ASP A 391 -7.03 -6.85 17.04
CA ASP A 391 -7.96 -6.56 15.95
C ASP A 391 -9.28 -7.32 16.14
N GLU A 392 -9.22 -8.57 16.60
CA GLU A 392 -10.41 -9.42 16.71
C GLU A 392 -11.44 -8.91 17.73
N GLY A 393 -11.02 -8.16 18.76
CA GLY A 393 -11.96 -7.47 19.64
C GLY A 393 -12.68 -6.29 18.96
N PHE A 394 -12.10 -5.67 17.94
CA PHE A 394 -12.80 -4.68 17.11
C PHE A 394 -13.70 -5.34 16.06
N HIS A 395 -13.24 -6.43 15.43
CA HIS A 395 -14.08 -7.26 14.55
C HIS A 395 -15.32 -7.76 15.30
N GLY A 396 -15.12 -8.28 16.52
CA GLY A 396 -16.16 -8.85 17.37
C GLY A 396 -17.32 -7.89 17.67
N LEU A 397 -17.10 -6.57 17.72
CA LEU A 397 -18.18 -5.58 17.90
C LEU A 397 -19.20 -5.60 16.74
N LEU A 398 -18.72 -5.75 15.51
CA LEU A 398 -19.57 -5.86 14.32
C LEU A 398 -20.09 -7.29 14.13
N VAL A 399 -19.24 -8.31 14.29
CA VAL A 399 -19.62 -9.72 14.14
C VAL A 399 -20.71 -10.09 15.14
N SER A 400 -20.58 -9.76 16.43
CA SER A 400 -21.61 -10.05 17.45
C SER A 400 -22.94 -9.32 17.22
N THR A 401 -22.89 -8.13 16.62
CA THR A 401 -24.08 -7.38 16.22
C THR A 401 -24.83 -8.06 15.05
N TRP A 402 -24.13 -8.89 14.27
CA TRP A 402 -24.71 -9.65 13.17
C TRP A 402 -25.10 -11.09 13.57
N ASP A 403 -24.22 -11.83 14.22
CA ASP A 403 -24.40 -13.22 14.62
C ASP A 403 -23.56 -13.50 15.89
N ILE A 404 -24.25 -13.59 17.04
CA ILE A 404 -23.63 -13.82 18.35
C ILE A 404 -22.90 -15.15 18.40
N ASP A 405 -23.42 -16.19 17.73
CA ASP A 405 -22.82 -17.52 17.79
C ASP A 405 -21.50 -17.58 17.01
N ILE A 406 -21.40 -16.88 15.86
CA ILE A 406 -20.12 -16.71 15.15
C ILE A 406 -19.11 -15.97 16.04
N ALA A 407 -19.53 -14.90 16.72
CA ALA A 407 -18.63 -14.13 17.60
C ALA A 407 -18.15 -14.96 18.82
N LEU A 408 -19.01 -15.80 19.39
CA LEU A 408 -18.64 -16.73 20.46
C LEU A 408 -17.73 -17.84 19.95
N ASP A 409 -18.01 -18.45 18.79
CA ASP A 409 -17.19 -19.50 18.16
C ASP A 409 -15.75 -19.02 17.92
N ILE A 410 -15.60 -17.84 17.31
CA ILE A 410 -14.30 -17.15 17.16
C ILE A 410 -13.59 -16.98 18.51
N MET A 411 -14.30 -16.46 19.52
CA MET A 411 -13.72 -16.25 20.85
C MET A 411 -13.26 -17.57 21.48
N THR A 412 -14.01 -18.67 21.34
CA THR A 412 -13.60 -19.98 21.86
C THR A 412 -12.31 -20.48 21.21
N HIS A 413 -12.18 -20.37 19.88
CA HIS A 413 -10.96 -20.75 19.16
C HIS A 413 -9.74 -19.95 19.63
N TRP A 414 -9.86 -18.62 19.79
CA TRP A 414 -8.76 -17.79 20.29
C TRP A 414 -8.32 -18.15 21.71
N PHE A 415 -9.26 -18.50 22.59
CA PHE A 415 -8.96 -18.88 23.98
C PHE A 415 -8.47 -20.33 24.12
N ASP A 416 -8.74 -21.20 23.15
CA ASP A 416 -8.16 -22.55 23.06
C ASP A 416 -6.68 -22.53 22.60
N LEU A 417 -6.19 -21.44 22.00
CA LEU A 417 -4.77 -21.21 21.69
C LEU A 417 -3.95 -20.67 22.89
N MET A 418 -4.58 -20.55 24.06
CA MET A 418 -3.94 -20.07 25.28
C MET A 418 -3.01 -21.13 25.88
N ASN A 419 -1.80 -20.72 26.27
CA ASN A 419 -0.87 -21.60 26.98
C ASN A 419 -1.19 -21.71 28.48
N ILE A 420 -0.50 -22.61 29.17
CA ILE A 420 -0.72 -22.89 30.60
C ILE A 420 -0.47 -21.68 31.54
N ASP A 421 0.34 -20.70 31.11
CA ASP A 421 0.53 -19.46 31.87
C ASP A 421 -0.64 -18.47 31.75
N GLY A 422 -1.49 -18.65 30.74
CA GLY A 422 -2.55 -17.71 30.36
C GLY A 422 -2.18 -16.74 29.23
N TRP A 423 -1.11 -17.00 28.47
CA TRP A 423 -0.70 -16.17 27.33
C TRP A 423 -1.31 -16.66 26.01
N ILE A 424 -1.66 -15.72 25.14
CA ILE A 424 -2.09 -15.96 23.75
C ILE A 424 -1.16 -15.16 22.82
N PRO A 425 -0.58 -15.77 21.76
CA PRO A 425 0.19 -15.04 20.76
C PRO A 425 -0.59 -13.88 20.12
N ARG A 426 0.06 -12.71 19.95
CA ARG A 426 -0.55 -11.51 19.34
C ARG A 426 -0.93 -11.70 17.87
N GLU A 427 -0.20 -12.56 17.16
CA GLU A 427 -0.31 -12.81 15.74
C GLU A 427 -0.22 -14.31 15.50
N GLN A 428 -1.26 -14.90 14.91
CA GLN A 428 -1.42 -16.35 14.79
C GLN A 428 -1.06 -16.79 13.37
N ILE A 429 0.13 -17.36 13.21
CA ILE A 429 0.71 -17.76 11.94
C ILE A 429 0.60 -19.28 11.83
N LEU A 430 -0.59 -19.75 11.46
CA LEU A 430 -0.95 -21.17 11.44
C LEU A 430 -1.12 -21.67 10.00
N GLY A 431 -0.35 -22.69 9.62
CA GLY A 431 -0.34 -23.26 8.26
C GLY A 431 0.58 -22.52 7.28
N SER A 432 0.89 -23.16 6.15
CA SER A 432 1.88 -22.63 5.20
C SER A 432 1.39 -21.36 4.46
N GLU A 433 0.08 -21.25 4.17
CA GLU A 433 -0.55 -20.05 3.61
C GLU A 433 -0.31 -18.79 4.46
N ALA A 434 -0.47 -18.91 5.79
CA ALA A 434 -0.23 -17.79 6.70
C ALA A 434 1.27 -17.46 6.77
N LEU A 435 2.13 -18.48 6.83
CA LEU A 435 3.58 -18.33 6.92
C LEU A 435 4.18 -17.67 5.67
N ALA A 436 3.70 -18.02 4.47
CA ALA A 436 4.16 -17.45 3.20
C ALA A 436 3.91 -15.94 3.07
N LYS A 437 3.07 -15.36 3.93
CA LYS A 437 2.72 -13.93 3.99
C LYS A 437 3.44 -13.17 5.11
N VAL A 438 4.43 -13.76 5.77
CA VAL A 438 5.14 -13.15 6.92
C VAL A 438 6.66 -13.20 6.74
N PRO A 439 7.37 -12.05 6.80
CA PRO A 439 8.83 -12.01 6.88
C PRO A 439 9.37 -12.77 8.10
N ALA A 440 10.50 -13.47 7.94
CA ALA A 440 11.01 -14.43 8.91
C ALA A 440 11.22 -13.87 10.33
N GLU A 441 11.55 -12.59 10.44
CA GLU A 441 11.76 -11.85 11.68
C GLU A 441 10.49 -11.69 12.54
N PHE A 442 9.29 -11.70 11.94
CA PHE A 442 8.01 -11.57 12.63
C PHE A 442 7.34 -12.91 12.98
N VAL A 443 7.89 -14.03 12.48
CA VAL A 443 7.30 -15.36 12.70
C VAL A 443 7.36 -15.79 14.16
N VAL A 444 8.47 -15.49 14.86
CA VAL A 444 8.69 -15.93 16.24
C VAL A 444 7.94 -15.05 17.24
N GLN A 445 6.91 -15.63 17.86
CA GLN A 445 6.15 -14.99 18.94
C GLN A 445 6.88 -15.15 20.28
N ARG A 446 6.79 -14.16 21.18
CA ARG A 446 7.47 -14.17 22.48
C ARG A 446 6.46 -14.23 23.63
N SER A 447 6.56 -15.19 24.54
CA SER A 447 5.54 -15.40 25.58
C SER A 447 5.46 -14.29 26.64
N SER A 448 6.46 -13.41 26.73
CA SER A 448 6.46 -12.23 27.59
C SER A 448 5.76 -11.01 26.94
N ASN A 449 5.52 -11.05 25.62
CA ASN A 449 4.93 -9.95 24.85
C ASN A 449 3.40 -10.06 24.85
N ALA A 450 2.75 -9.09 25.49
CA ALA A 450 1.29 -8.94 25.51
C ALA A 450 0.73 -8.25 24.24
N ASN A 451 -0.60 -8.10 24.18
CA ASN A 451 -1.32 -7.29 23.19
C ASN A 451 -2.60 -6.71 23.85
N PRO A 452 -3.19 -5.59 23.40
CA PRO A 452 -4.40 -5.04 24.03
C PRO A 452 -5.54 -6.08 24.15
N PRO A 453 -6.13 -6.27 25.34
CA PRO A 453 -7.12 -7.32 25.59
C PRO A 453 -8.52 -6.92 25.10
N THR A 454 -8.64 -6.61 23.82
CA THR A 454 -9.84 -6.02 23.19
C THR A 454 -11.05 -6.95 23.16
N PHE A 455 -10.89 -8.26 23.37
CA PHE A 455 -12.04 -9.17 23.59
C PHE A 455 -12.96 -8.72 24.73
N PHE A 456 -12.46 -7.97 25.72
CA PHE A 456 -13.31 -7.36 26.75
C PHE A 456 -14.23 -6.25 26.20
N LEU A 457 -13.90 -5.59 25.07
CA LEU A 457 -14.84 -4.71 24.36
C LEU A 457 -16.01 -5.52 23.80
N THR A 458 -15.73 -6.64 23.12
CA THR A 458 -16.75 -7.54 22.57
C THR A 458 -17.64 -8.13 23.66
N LEU A 459 -17.05 -8.63 24.76
CA LEU A 459 -17.79 -9.17 25.90
C LEU A 459 -18.67 -8.11 26.56
N ARG A 460 -18.17 -6.88 26.75
CA ARG A 460 -18.97 -5.78 27.29
C ARG A 460 -20.11 -5.38 26.36
N HIS A 461 -19.87 -5.37 25.05
CA HIS A 461 -20.91 -5.10 24.05
C HIS A 461 -21.99 -6.18 24.04
N LEU A 462 -21.59 -7.45 24.15
CA LEU A 462 -22.49 -8.60 24.28
C LEU A 462 -23.34 -8.51 25.55
N LEU A 463 -22.72 -8.31 26.71
CA LEU A 463 -23.43 -8.18 27.99
C LEU A 463 -24.39 -6.98 28.00
N ASN A 464 -23.95 -5.82 27.52
CA ASN A 464 -24.77 -4.59 27.60
C ASN A 464 -25.95 -4.54 26.61
N ASN A 465 -25.87 -5.21 25.46
CA ASN A 465 -26.87 -5.06 24.38
C ASN A 465 -27.62 -6.37 24.06
N TYR A 466 -27.13 -7.52 24.52
CA TYR A 466 -27.64 -8.84 24.12
C TYR A 466 -27.82 -9.81 25.31
N GLU A 467 -27.91 -9.30 26.54
CA GLU A 467 -28.00 -10.09 27.78
C GLU A 467 -29.04 -11.23 27.69
N ASP A 468 -30.27 -10.93 27.29
CA ASP A 468 -31.35 -11.93 27.14
C ASP A 468 -31.00 -13.02 26.12
N GLN A 469 -30.31 -12.65 25.04
CA GLN A 469 -29.88 -13.60 24.01
C GLN A 469 -28.73 -14.49 24.50
N LEU A 470 -27.89 -14.01 25.43
CA LEU A 470 -26.87 -14.80 26.10
C LEU A 470 -27.45 -15.74 27.16
N ARG A 471 -28.67 -15.49 27.68
CA ARG A 471 -29.34 -16.35 28.66
C ARG A 471 -29.87 -17.67 28.08
N THR A 472 -29.77 -17.87 26.77
CA THR A 472 -30.06 -19.17 26.13
C THR A 472 -29.10 -20.26 26.66
N PRO A 473 -29.57 -21.49 26.97
CA PRO A 473 -28.74 -22.50 27.63
C PRO A 473 -27.42 -22.80 26.92
N MET A 474 -27.44 -22.91 25.58
CA MET A 474 -26.25 -23.15 24.76
C MET A 474 -25.18 -22.07 24.95
N ARG A 475 -25.56 -20.79 24.89
CA ARG A 475 -24.62 -19.66 25.02
C ARG A 475 -24.16 -19.47 26.46
N GLN A 476 -25.02 -19.72 27.44
CA GLN A 476 -24.61 -19.75 28.85
C GLN A 476 -23.56 -20.84 29.12
N GLU A 477 -23.71 -22.04 28.57
CA GLU A 477 -22.69 -23.10 28.72
C GLU A 477 -21.36 -22.72 28.06
N ILE A 478 -21.38 -22.07 26.88
CA ILE A 478 -20.16 -21.52 26.26
C ILE A 478 -19.50 -20.48 27.18
N LEU A 479 -20.26 -19.53 27.74
CA LEU A 479 -19.73 -18.52 28.66
C LEU A 479 -19.21 -19.14 29.97
N LYS A 480 -19.87 -20.18 30.52
CA LYS A 480 -19.39 -20.93 31.69
C LYS A 480 -18.07 -21.64 31.44
N LYS A 481 -17.84 -22.16 30.23
CA LYS A 481 -16.57 -22.77 29.80
C LYS A 481 -15.48 -21.74 29.49
N LEU A 482 -15.84 -20.60 28.89
CA LEU A 482 -14.92 -19.48 28.61
C LEU A 482 -14.42 -18.80 29.90
N PHE A 483 -15.28 -18.68 30.92
CA PHE A 483 -14.98 -17.92 32.12
C PHE A 483 -13.64 -18.31 32.78
N PRO A 484 -13.32 -19.59 33.08
CA PRO A 484 -12.01 -19.98 33.60
C PRO A 484 -10.83 -19.49 32.73
N ARG A 485 -10.91 -19.62 31.40
CA ARG A 485 -9.84 -19.13 30.50
C ARG A 485 -9.68 -17.61 30.57
N LEU A 486 -10.79 -16.87 30.62
CA LEU A 486 -10.80 -15.41 30.84
C LEU A 486 -10.19 -15.04 32.21
N GLN A 487 -10.44 -15.82 33.26
CA GLN A 487 -9.80 -15.64 34.57
C GLN A 487 -8.28 -15.85 34.49
N THR A 488 -7.81 -16.88 33.77
CA THR A 488 -6.38 -17.18 33.58
C THR A 488 -5.69 -16.09 32.76
N TRP A 489 -6.29 -15.63 31.65
CA TRP A 489 -5.77 -14.52 30.82
C TRP A 489 -5.65 -13.22 31.62
N PHE A 490 -6.70 -12.84 32.34
CA PHE A 490 -6.68 -11.69 33.24
C PHE A 490 -5.63 -11.84 34.36
N GLY A 491 -5.46 -13.05 34.88
CA GLY A 491 -4.40 -13.39 35.85
C GLY A 491 -3.00 -13.21 35.26
N TRP A 492 -2.78 -13.66 34.03
CA TRP A 492 -1.51 -13.53 33.31
C TRP A 492 -1.08 -12.08 33.13
N PHE A 493 -1.99 -11.18 32.75
CA PHE A 493 -1.69 -9.74 32.68
C PHE A 493 -1.26 -9.17 34.03
N ASN A 494 -2.00 -9.47 35.10
CA ASN A 494 -1.68 -9.00 36.45
C ASN A 494 -0.42 -9.65 37.06
N LYS A 495 0.05 -10.78 36.51
CA LYS A 495 1.31 -11.43 36.87
C LYS A 495 2.50 -10.84 36.09
N THR A 496 2.33 -10.59 34.78
CA THR A 496 3.45 -10.33 33.87
C THR A 496 3.61 -8.87 33.43
N GLN A 497 2.52 -8.10 33.34
CA GLN A 497 2.54 -6.72 32.81
C GLN A 497 2.37 -5.65 33.89
N THR A 498 2.38 -6.03 35.17
CA THR A 498 2.33 -5.10 36.31
C THR A 498 3.64 -4.30 36.42
N GLY A 499 3.53 -3.01 36.76
CA GLY A 499 4.66 -2.11 37.00
C GLY A 499 5.22 -2.23 38.42
N GLU A 500 6.30 -1.50 38.73
CA GLU A 500 6.95 -1.59 40.04
C GLU A 500 6.14 -0.95 41.19
N ILE A 501 5.20 -0.05 40.86
CA ILE A 501 4.33 0.62 41.83
C ILE A 501 2.95 -0.02 41.78
N GLY A 502 2.34 -0.28 42.95
CA GLY A 502 0.99 -0.83 43.05
C GLY A 502 -0.04 -0.01 42.26
N GLY A 503 -0.79 -0.69 41.39
CA GLY A 503 -1.77 -0.06 40.49
C GLY A 503 -1.20 0.53 39.20
N SER A 504 0.10 0.40 38.94
CA SER A 504 0.71 0.74 37.64
C SER A 504 0.93 -0.51 36.78
N TYR A 505 0.96 -0.32 35.46
CA TYR A 505 1.22 -1.37 34.49
C TYR A 505 2.25 -0.91 33.44
N ARG A 506 2.97 -1.86 32.85
CA ARG A 506 4.00 -1.63 31.84
C ARG A 506 4.00 -2.73 30.78
N TRP A 507 3.97 -2.29 29.52
CA TRP A 507 4.17 -3.15 28.36
C TRP A 507 5.60 -3.70 28.34
N LYS A 508 5.74 -5.04 28.35
CA LYS A 508 7.02 -5.71 28.10
C LYS A 508 7.40 -5.66 26.61
N GLY A 509 8.62 -6.10 26.29
CA GLY A 509 9.10 -6.25 24.91
C GLY A 509 9.75 -5.02 24.26
N ARG A 510 9.95 -3.93 25.00
CA ARG A 510 10.68 -2.74 24.52
C ARG A 510 12.18 -2.86 24.84
N SER A 511 13.04 -2.46 23.90
CA SER A 511 14.50 -2.39 24.08
C SER A 511 15.09 -1.27 23.23
N ILE A 512 16.23 -0.71 23.63
CA ILE A 512 16.92 0.32 22.82
C ILE A 512 17.64 -0.35 21.66
N THR A 513 17.28 0.02 20.43
CA THR A 513 18.09 -0.28 19.24
C THR A 513 18.88 0.97 18.81
N PRO A 514 20.09 0.83 18.23
CA PRO A 514 20.86 1.98 17.76
C PRO A 514 20.22 2.74 16.58
N GLN A 515 19.29 2.15 15.84
CA GLN A 515 18.74 2.72 14.61
C GLN A 515 17.43 3.49 14.82
N GLU A 516 16.69 3.22 15.91
CA GLU A 516 15.38 3.82 16.16
C GLU A 516 15.47 5.14 16.94
N ILE A 517 14.81 6.20 16.46
CA ILE A 517 14.74 7.48 17.18
C ILE A 517 13.92 7.35 18.49
N ASN A 518 12.89 6.50 18.51
CA ASN A 518 12.15 6.11 19.71
C ASN A 518 11.86 4.59 19.68
N PRO A 519 12.21 3.83 20.72
CA PRO A 519 11.97 2.38 20.73
C PRO A 519 10.49 2.00 20.62
N LYS A 520 10.18 1.13 19.63
CA LYS A 520 8.82 0.67 19.34
C LYS A 520 8.17 -0.05 20.54
N THR A 521 6.84 -0.09 20.53
CA THR A 521 6.00 -0.80 21.53
C THR A 521 4.98 -1.69 20.83
N LEU A 522 5.46 -2.67 20.06
CA LEU A 522 4.64 -3.63 19.29
C LEU A 522 3.59 -4.36 20.15
N THR A 523 3.88 -4.52 21.44
CA THR A 523 2.98 -5.11 22.45
C THR A 523 1.75 -4.25 22.76
N SER A 524 1.75 -2.97 22.41
CA SER A 524 0.60 -2.08 22.63
C SER A 524 -0.36 -1.95 21.45
N GLY A 525 -0.01 -2.49 20.28
CA GLY A 525 -0.74 -2.28 19.02
C GLY A 525 -0.55 -0.89 18.39
N LEU A 526 0.09 0.05 19.11
CA LEU A 526 0.46 1.39 18.62
C LEU A 526 1.99 1.45 18.42
N ASP A 527 2.47 0.68 17.45
CA ASP A 527 3.86 0.23 17.29
C ASP A 527 4.94 1.32 17.43
N ASP A 528 4.83 2.43 16.70
CA ASP A 528 5.80 3.53 16.69
C ASP A 528 5.32 4.77 17.48
N TYR A 529 4.20 4.69 18.19
CA TYR A 529 3.69 5.82 18.99
C TYR A 529 4.75 6.22 20.05
N PRO A 530 5.12 7.50 20.16
CA PRO A 530 6.20 7.90 21.06
C PRO A 530 5.91 7.63 22.55
N ARG A 531 6.80 6.89 23.21
CA ARG A 531 6.81 6.69 24.68
C ARG A 531 8.13 7.19 25.28
N ALA A 532 8.44 6.82 26.53
CA ALA A 532 9.72 7.20 27.14
C ALA A 532 10.87 6.72 26.25
N SER A 533 11.88 7.59 26.09
CA SER A 533 12.91 7.41 25.06
C SER A 533 13.95 6.36 25.44
N HIS A 534 14.10 6.07 26.74
CA HIS A 534 15.00 5.05 27.26
C HIS A 534 14.14 4.06 28.08
N PRO A 535 13.66 2.96 27.47
CA PRO A 535 12.84 1.97 28.15
C PRO A 535 13.58 1.33 29.32
N ASP A 536 12.90 1.20 30.46
CA ASP A 536 13.39 0.53 31.65
C ASP A 536 12.24 -0.14 32.43
N ASN A 537 12.49 -0.54 33.69
CA ASN A 537 11.48 -1.22 34.48
C ASN A 537 10.49 -0.28 35.19
N HIS A 538 10.82 0.99 35.37
CA HIS A 538 10.02 2.00 36.07
C HIS A 538 8.97 2.67 35.15
N GLU A 539 8.94 2.36 33.86
CA GLU A 539 7.93 2.94 32.96
C GLU A 539 6.51 2.58 33.43
N ARG A 540 5.57 3.52 33.23
CA ARG A 540 4.14 3.33 33.54
C ARG A 540 3.35 3.72 32.31
N HIS A 541 2.52 2.81 31.80
CA HIS A 541 1.78 2.98 30.56
C HIS A 541 0.28 3.15 30.83
N VAL A 542 -0.27 4.33 30.49
CA VAL A 542 -1.64 4.72 30.87
C VAL A 542 -2.70 3.91 30.11
N ASP A 543 -2.40 3.57 28.85
CA ASP A 543 -3.26 2.75 27.99
C ASP A 543 -3.47 1.34 28.56
N LEU A 544 -2.41 0.70 29.05
CA LEU A 544 -2.49 -0.63 29.65
C LEU A 544 -3.25 -0.62 30.99
N LEU A 545 -3.07 0.41 31.82
CA LEU A 545 -3.87 0.58 33.04
C LEU A 545 -5.37 0.66 32.69
N CYS A 546 -5.72 1.46 31.68
CA CYS A 546 -7.09 1.60 31.21
C CYS A 546 -7.64 0.25 30.69
N TRP A 547 -6.85 -0.52 29.93
CA TRP A 547 -7.25 -1.87 29.50
C TRP A 547 -7.53 -2.83 30.66
N MET A 548 -6.71 -2.80 31.71
CA MET A 548 -6.90 -3.67 32.88
C MET A 548 -8.07 -3.24 33.76
N GLN A 549 -8.39 -1.94 33.78
CA GLN A 549 -9.63 -1.42 34.36
C GLN A 549 -10.86 -1.94 33.60
N LEU A 550 -10.85 -1.92 32.26
CA LEU A 550 -11.94 -2.46 31.45
C LEU A 550 -12.09 -3.97 31.67
N ALA A 551 -10.98 -4.70 31.66
CA ALA A 551 -10.96 -6.14 31.87
C ALA A 551 -11.55 -6.54 33.23
N SER A 552 -11.16 -5.85 34.31
CA SER A 552 -11.69 -6.12 35.65
C SER A 552 -13.19 -5.79 35.79
N HIS A 553 -13.67 -4.72 35.16
CA HIS A 553 -15.10 -4.39 35.08
C HIS A 553 -15.88 -5.53 34.41
N VAL A 554 -15.47 -5.92 33.19
CA VAL A 554 -16.17 -6.94 32.39
C VAL A 554 -16.11 -8.32 33.04
N MET A 555 -15.02 -8.65 33.74
CA MET A 555 -14.94 -9.87 34.55
C MET A 555 -15.91 -9.86 35.73
N SER A 556 -16.14 -8.71 36.38
CA SER A 556 -17.15 -8.58 37.44
C SER A 556 -18.57 -8.74 36.88
N ASP A 557 -18.89 -8.08 35.77
CA ASP A 557 -20.21 -8.16 35.13
C ASP A 557 -20.49 -9.59 34.63
N LEU A 558 -19.52 -10.25 34.01
CA LEU A 558 -19.65 -11.63 33.55
C LEU A 558 -19.78 -12.62 34.72
N ALA A 559 -19.06 -12.40 35.83
CA ALA A 559 -19.20 -13.22 37.03
C ALA A 559 -20.63 -13.11 37.62
N LYS A 560 -21.17 -11.90 37.77
CA LYS A 560 -22.56 -11.66 38.20
C LYS A 560 -23.56 -12.33 37.26
N PHE A 561 -23.41 -12.14 35.95
CA PHE A 561 -24.28 -12.74 34.93
C PHE A 561 -24.32 -14.28 35.03
N LEU A 562 -23.18 -14.90 35.35
CA LEU A 562 -23.04 -16.36 35.51
C LEU A 562 -23.35 -16.87 36.93
N GLY A 563 -23.74 -16.00 37.88
CA GLY A 563 -24.00 -16.39 39.27
C GLY A 563 -22.75 -16.84 40.04
N ARG A 564 -21.59 -16.26 39.74
CA ARG A 564 -20.30 -16.55 40.38
C ARG A 564 -19.85 -15.37 41.27
N ASP A 565 -18.96 -15.63 42.23
CA ASP A 565 -18.33 -14.56 43.01
C ASP A 565 -17.55 -13.60 42.11
N ASP A 566 -17.85 -12.32 42.23
CA ASP A 566 -17.24 -11.24 41.46
C ASP A 566 -16.32 -10.34 42.30
N THR A 567 -16.28 -10.53 43.63
CA THR A 567 -15.65 -9.63 44.61
C THR A 567 -14.23 -9.22 44.20
N LYS A 568 -13.38 -10.20 43.87
CA LYS A 568 -11.99 -9.98 43.39
C LYS A 568 -11.91 -9.01 42.20
N TYR A 569 -12.80 -9.17 41.23
CA TYR A 569 -12.80 -8.39 39.99
C TYR A 569 -13.39 -7.00 40.23
N PHE A 570 -14.45 -6.91 41.03
CA PHE A 570 -15.08 -5.65 41.41
C PHE A 570 -14.16 -4.75 42.25
N ASP A 571 -13.44 -5.32 43.22
CA ASP A 571 -12.47 -4.58 44.03
C ASP A 571 -11.27 -4.13 43.18
N THR A 572 -10.82 -4.96 42.23
CA THR A 572 -9.78 -4.55 41.26
C THR A 572 -10.27 -3.41 40.37
N TYR A 573 -11.50 -3.51 39.85
CA TYR A 573 -12.15 -2.46 39.05
C TYR A 573 -12.27 -1.14 39.83
N LYS A 574 -12.75 -1.17 41.07
CA LYS A 574 -12.80 0.00 41.95
C LYS A 574 -11.41 0.59 42.19
N TYR A 575 -10.42 -0.27 42.48
CA TYR A 575 -9.04 0.15 42.75
C TYR A 575 -8.39 0.85 41.55
N LEU A 576 -8.65 0.35 40.32
CA LEU A 576 -8.13 0.94 39.08
C LEU A 576 -8.96 2.13 38.57
N SER A 577 -10.22 2.28 39.02
CA SER A 577 -11.10 3.40 38.64
C SER A 577 -10.99 4.62 39.55
N SER A 578 -10.14 4.60 40.59
CA SER A 578 -9.86 5.78 41.42
C SER A 578 -9.19 6.87 40.59
N VAL A 579 -9.91 7.98 40.42
CA VAL A 579 -9.45 9.17 39.69
C VAL A 579 -8.24 9.79 40.39
N GLU A 580 -8.18 9.75 41.73
CA GLU A 580 -7.07 10.21 42.54
C GLU A 580 -5.78 9.45 42.20
N ARG A 581 -5.87 8.11 42.12
CA ARG A 581 -4.73 7.25 41.76
C ARG A 581 -4.33 7.44 40.30
N LEU A 582 -5.30 7.47 39.38
CA LEU A 582 -5.04 7.71 37.96
C LEU A 582 -4.31 9.05 37.75
N ASN A 583 -4.76 10.10 38.44
CA ASN A 583 -4.14 11.41 38.40
C ASN A 583 -2.72 11.39 39.00
N ALA A 584 -2.53 10.78 40.17
CA ALA A 584 -1.22 10.66 40.82
C ALA A 584 -0.18 9.87 39.99
N LEU A 585 -0.61 8.93 39.14
CA LEU A 585 0.28 8.13 38.29
C LEU A 585 0.53 8.77 36.91
N HIS A 586 -0.47 9.45 36.32
CA HIS A 586 -0.47 9.76 34.88
C HIS A 586 -0.90 11.18 34.48
N LEU A 587 -1.52 11.99 35.35
CA LEU A 587 -1.94 13.34 34.98
C LEU A 587 -0.76 14.32 35.08
N SER A 588 -0.41 15.00 33.97
CA SER A 588 0.62 16.04 34.03
C SER A 588 0.08 17.33 34.65
N PRO A 589 0.73 17.88 35.69
CA PRO A 589 0.38 19.19 36.24
C PRO A 589 0.75 20.35 35.29
N LYS A 590 1.52 20.10 34.22
CA LYS A 590 1.91 21.13 33.24
C LYS A 590 0.86 21.33 32.15
N THR A 591 0.33 20.22 31.63
CA THR A 591 -0.57 20.21 30.46
C THR A 591 -2.02 19.88 30.82
N ASN A 592 -2.28 19.38 32.03
CA ASN A 592 -3.55 18.78 32.45
C ASN A 592 -4.04 17.66 31.50
N THR A 593 -3.10 16.93 30.89
CA THR A 593 -3.36 15.74 30.06
C THR A 593 -2.73 14.50 30.67
N TYR A 594 -3.30 13.33 30.37
CA TYR A 594 -2.70 12.06 30.76
C TYR A 594 -1.51 11.70 29.85
N ALA A 595 -0.47 11.12 30.46
CA ALA A 595 0.75 10.71 29.79
C ALA A 595 1.34 9.43 30.42
N ASP A 596 2.16 8.73 29.63
CA ASP A 596 3.05 7.70 30.15
C ASP A 596 4.14 8.33 31.05
N PHE A 597 4.73 7.52 31.92
CA PHE A 597 5.89 7.90 32.73
C PHE A 597 7.09 7.03 32.38
N GLY A 598 8.30 7.59 32.41
CA GLY A 598 9.54 6.81 32.28
C GLY A 598 10.77 7.69 32.12
N LEU A 599 11.91 7.06 31.80
CA LEU A 599 13.18 7.75 31.57
C LEU A 599 13.18 8.41 30.17
N HIS A 600 12.84 9.70 30.11
CA HIS A 600 12.58 10.42 28.86
C HIS A 600 13.47 11.66 28.67
N THR A 601 13.74 11.95 27.40
CA THR A 601 14.31 13.18 26.85
C THR A 601 13.75 13.35 25.44
N ASP A 602 13.40 14.57 25.07
CA ASP A 602 12.94 14.95 23.73
C ASP A 602 14.11 15.24 22.78
N LYS A 603 15.32 15.42 23.31
CA LYS A 603 16.54 15.75 22.56
C LYS A 603 17.19 14.51 21.95
N VAL A 604 16.44 13.80 21.11
CA VAL A 604 16.90 12.67 20.30
C VAL A 604 16.80 12.99 18.81
N ARG A 605 17.74 12.51 18.01
CA ARG A 605 17.70 12.59 16.54
C ARG A 605 18.37 11.38 15.90
N LEU A 606 18.15 11.16 14.61
CA LEU A 606 19.00 10.28 13.82
C LEU A 606 20.18 11.08 13.24
N LYS A 607 21.35 10.47 13.26
CA LYS A 607 22.62 11.00 12.75
C LYS A 607 23.26 9.93 11.86
N LEU A 608 23.64 10.28 10.64
CA LEU A 608 24.40 9.38 9.79
C LEU A 608 25.81 9.19 10.35
N VAL A 609 26.25 7.95 10.48
CA VAL A 609 27.62 7.58 10.80
C VAL A 609 28.17 6.71 9.69
N GLU A 610 29.28 7.17 9.12
CA GLU A 610 30.03 6.49 8.08
C GLU A 610 31.10 5.60 8.73
N THR A 611 31.09 4.32 8.39
CA THR A 611 32.17 3.37 8.71
C THR A 611 32.93 3.05 7.43
N GLN A 612 34.08 2.37 7.54
CA GLN A 612 34.91 2.03 6.37
C GLN A 612 34.19 1.16 5.31
N THR A 613 33.08 0.51 5.67
CA THR A 613 32.32 -0.38 4.77
C THR A 613 30.88 0.08 4.50
N GLU A 614 30.24 0.79 5.44
CA GLU A 614 28.81 1.15 5.32
C GLU A 614 28.49 2.49 5.99
N SER A 615 27.52 3.22 5.43
CA SER A 615 26.90 4.39 6.06
C SER A 615 25.59 3.96 6.73
N LYS A 616 25.43 4.25 8.03
CA LYS A 616 24.24 3.84 8.82
C LYS A 616 23.71 4.99 9.66
N TRP A 617 22.40 5.20 9.64
CA TRP A 617 21.73 6.11 10.56
C TRP A 617 21.70 5.51 11.96
N ILE A 618 22.22 6.26 12.93
CA ILE A 618 22.17 5.90 14.34
C ILE A 618 21.51 7.00 15.18
N ARG A 619 20.94 6.60 16.31
CA ARG A 619 20.32 7.47 17.30
C ARG A 619 21.38 8.26 18.07
N ASP A 620 21.25 9.57 18.05
CA ASP A 620 22.07 10.54 18.77
C ASP A 620 21.23 11.16 19.91
N VAL A 621 21.73 11.05 21.15
CA VAL A 621 21.04 11.52 22.36
C VAL A 621 21.76 12.77 22.87
N MET A 622 21.16 13.93 22.63
CA MET A 622 21.78 15.24 22.84
C MET A 622 21.61 15.78 24.28
N GLN A 623 20.75 15.16 25.09
CA GLN A 623 20.54 15.51 26.50
C GLN A 623 20.23 14.26 27.31
N ASN A 624 20.90 14.08 28.45
CA ASN A 624 20.65 12.97 29.37
C ASN A 624 19.17 12.91 29.79
N PRO A 625 18.53 11.72 29.72
CA PRO A 625 17.13 11.55 30.10
C PRO A 625 16.91 11.69 31.61
N LYS A 626 15.66 11.96 32.00
CA LYS A 626 15.21 12.01 33.39
C LYS A 626 13.89 11.28 33.54
N TYR A 627 13.61 10.73 34.72
CA TYR A 627 12.30 10.18 35.05
C TYR A 627 11.27 11.31 35.09
N GLN A 628 10.29 11.26 34.18
CA GLN A 628 9.24 12.25 34.07
C GLN A 628 8.01 11.68 33.35
N LEU A 629 6.90 12.41 33.40
CA LEU A 629 5.78 12.20 32.49
C LEU A 629 6.18 12.62 31.06
N VAL A 630 5.79 11.83 30.07
CA VAL A 630 6.02 12.08 28.64
C VAL A 630 4.94 13.05 28.11
N ASP A 631 4.84 14.22 28.76
CA ASP A 631 3.76 15.20 28.56
C ASP A 631 3.95 16.12 27.35
N ASN A 632 5.07 15.98 26.65
CA ASN A 632 5.36 16.56 25.33
C ASN A 632 4.72 15.80 24.15
N VAL A 633 4.05 14.67 24.41
CA VAL A 633 3.44 13.80 23.39
C VAL A 633 1.93 13.69 23.63
N PHE A 634 1.14 14.52 22.94
CA PHE A 634 -0.32 14.41 22.94
C PHE A 634 -0.81 13.64 21.70
N GLY A 635 -1.72 12.69 21.92
CA GLY A 635 -2.25 11.81 20.86
C GLY A 635 -3.13 10.71 21.45
N TYR A 636 -3.34 9.62 20.72
CA TYR A 636 -4.24 8.54 21.13
C TYR A 636 -3.97 7.99 22.54
N ILE A 637 -2.72 7.83 22.97
CA ILE A 637 -2.40 7.32 24.32
C ILE A 637 -2.92 8.26 25.41
N SER A 638 -2.78 9.57 25.23
CA SER A 638 -3.28 10.59 26.16
C SER A 638 -4.80 10.58 26.33
N LEU A 639 -5.52 9.97 25.38
CA LEU A 639 -6.98 9.88 25.39
C LEU A 639 -7.51 8.64 26.13
N PHE A 640 -6.70 7.63 26.47
CA PHE A 640 -7.22 6.34 26.96
C PHE A 640 -8.19 6.42 28.16
N PRO A 641 -7.94 7.24 29.19
CA PRO A 641 -8.90 7.48 30.26
C PRO A 641 -10.26 8.00 29.78
N PHE A 642 -10.26 8.85 28.75
CA PHE A 642 -11.48 9.31 28.09
C PHE A 642 -12.11 8.22 27.21
N LEU A 643 -11.32 7.50 26.41
CA LEU A 643 -11.80 6.41 25.52
C LEU A 643 -12.59 5.34 26.29
N LEU A 644 -12.12 4.98 27.49
CA LEU A 644 -12.72 3.95 28.34
C LEU A 644 -13.63 4.50 29.45
N LYS A 645 -13.95 5.82 29.39
CA LYS A 645 -14.98 6.48 30.20
C LYS A 645 -14.66 6.50 31.71
N LEU A 646 -13.43 6.90 32.03
CA LEU A 646 -12.89 6.97 33.41
C LEU A 646 -12.92 8.37 34.02
N LEU A 647 -13.19 9.40 33.22
CA LEU A 647 -13.17 10.79 33.67
C LEU A 647 -14.57 11.20 34.15
N PRO A 648 -14.72 11.82 35.35
CA PRO A 648 -15.99 12.39 35.79
C PRO A 648 -16.49 13.49 34.83
N ALA A 649 -17.81 13.57 34.65
CA ALA A 649 -18.47 14.46 33.68
C ALA A 649 -18.25 15.97 33.92
N ASP A 650 -17.84 16.34 35.14
CA ASP A 650 -17.53 17.68 35.63
C ASP A 650 -16.03 17.94 35.85
N SER A 651 -15.17 16.96 35.54
CA SER A 651 -13.74 17.03 35.82
C SER A 651 -12.97 17.91 34.82
N LEU A 652 -12.02 18.70 35.33
CA LEU A 652 -11.15 19.53 34.50
C LEU A 652 -10.35 18.73 33.43
N PRO A 653 -9.80 17.52 33.70
CA PRO A 653 -9.17 16.70 32.67
C PRO A 653 -10.11 16.29 31.53
N LEU A 654 -11.42 16.09 31.78
CA LEU A 654 -12.39 15.86 30.70
C LEU A 654 -12.54 17.11 29.82
N LYS A 655 -12.65 18.30 30.42
CA LYS A 655 -12.70 19.57 29.69
C LYS A 655 -11.47 19.76 28.80
N THR A 656 -10.26 19.64 29.37
CA THR A 656 -9.00 19.72 28.62
C THR A 656 -8.91 18.68 27.50
N THR A 657 -9.40 17.46 27.73
CA THR A 657 -9.43 16.42 26.69
C THR A 657 -10.34 16.78 25.53
N LEU A 658 -11.55 17.30 25.78
CA LEU A 658 -12.50 17.72 24.74
C LEU A 658 -11.98 18.94 23.95
N ASP A 659 -11.38 19.91 24.64
CA ASP A 659 -10.79 21.09 24.00
C ASP A 659 -9.61 20.69 23.10
N ASN A 660 -8.70 19.85 23.60
CA ASN A 660 -7.55 19.36 22.83
C ASN A 660 -7.95 18.43 21.67
N LEU A 661 -9.04 17.67 21.81
CA LEU A 661 -9.61 16.87 20.71
C LEU A 661 -10.09 17.76 19.56
N ARG A 662 -10.63 18.93 19.86
CA ARG A 662 -11.20 19.88 18.89
C ARG A 662 -10.14 20.80 18.25
N ASP A 663 -8.94 20.91 18.82
CA ASP A 663 -7.84 21.73 18.28
C ASP A 663 -7.25 21.15 16.96
N PRO A 664 -7.36 21.87 15.82
CA PRO A 664 -6.76 21.47 14.53
C PRO A 664 -5.25 21.37 14.54
N GLU A 665 -4.58 22.13 15.42
CA GLU A 665 -3.12 22.13 15.61
C GLU A 665 -2.64 21.04 16.55
N LEU A 666 -3.56 20.33 17.21
CA LEU A 666 -3.26 19.06 17.83
C LEU A 666 -3.69 17.96 16.85
N VAL A 667 -4.93 17.50 16.98
CA VAL A 667 -5.38 16.23 16.40
C VAL A 667 -6.64 16.32 15.53
N TRP A 668 -7.34 17.47 15.51
CA TRP A 668 -8.55 17.59 14.70
C TRP A 668 -8.27 17.70 13.19
N THR A 669 -9.08 17.03 12.37
CA THR A 669 -9.08 17.13 10.90
C THR A 669 -10.50 17.02 10.33
N GLU A 670 -10.68 17.41 9.07
CA GLU A 670 -11.92 17.17 8.30
C GLU A 670 -12.16 15.69 7.94
N TYR A 671 -11.24 14.79 8.29
CA TYR A 671 -11.24 13.37 7.93
C TYR A 671 -11.31 12.41 9.14
N GLY A 672 -11.14 12.92 10.36
CA GLY A 672 -11.04 12.16 11.63
C GLY A 672 -9.97 12.72 12.58
N ILE A 673 -9.76 12.07 13.74
CA ILE A 673 -8.72 12.46 14.71
C ILE A 673 -7.38 11.79 14.39
N ARG A 674 -6.29 12.58 14.32
CA ARG A 674 -4.91 12.11 14.13
C ARG A 674 -4.43 11.23 15.29
N SER A 675 -3.60 10.24 14.98
CA SER A 675 -2.91 9.42 15.99
C SER A 675 -2.00 10.21 16.91
N LEU A 676 -1.31 11.22 16.38
CA LEU A 676 -0.36 12.06 17.11
C LEU A 676 -0.57 13.54 16.75
N SER A 677 -0.41 14.42 17.75
CA SER A 677 -0.50 15.87 17.61
C SER A 677 0.55 16.43 16.63
N LYS A 678 0.14 17.39 15.79
CA LYS A 678 1.06 18.16 14.92
C LYS A 678 2.18 18.87 15.68
N LYS A 679 1.95 19.26 16.94
CA LYS A 679 2.96 19.90 17.82
C LYS A 679 4.00 18.91 18.36
N SER A 680 3.82 17.60 18.16
CA SER A 680 4.81 16.59 18.59
C SER A 680 6.06 16.65 17.71
N ILE A 681 7.23 16.62 18.34
CA ILE A 681 8.52 16.56 17.64
C ILE A 681 8.71 15.30 16.78
N LEU A 682 7.84 14.29 16.90
CA LEU A 682 7.84 13.05 16.12
C LEU A 682 6.64 12.92 15.16
N TYR A 683 5.81 13.96 15.02
CA TYR A 683 4.73 13.99 14.02
C TYR A 683 5.30 13.79 12.61
N MET A 684 4.72 12.82 11.89
CA MET A 684 5.16 12.33 10.57
C MET A 684 6.66 12.03 10.42
N LYS A 685 7.39 11.78 11.50
CA LYS A 685 8.79 11.36 11.45
C LYS A 685 8.92 9.85 11.40
N HIS A 686 9.71 9.38 10.43
CA HIS A 686 10.19 8.01 10.35
C HIS A 686 10.85 7.57 11.67
N ASN A 687 10.77 6.28 11.99
CA ASN A 687 11.45 5.76 13.19
C ASN A 687 12.91 5.38 12.94
N THR A 688 13.19 4.88 11.74
CA THR A 688 14.52 4.51 11.21
C THR A 688 14.64 5.08 9.79
N GLU A 689 15.65 4.70 9.00
CA GLU A 689 15.68 5.05 7.58
C GLU A 689 14.52 4.43 6.78
N HIS A 690 14.09 3.22 7.15
CA HIS A 690 13.14 2.41 6.37
C HIS A 690 11.76 2.27 7.04
N ASP A 691 11.61 2.65 8.31
CA ASP A 691 10.32 2.66 9.01
C ASP A 691 9.62 4.03 8.82
N PRO A 692 8.64 4.17 7.90
CA PRO A 692 7.82 5.38 7.81
C PRO A 692 6.97 5.59 9.07
N PRO A 693 6.47 6.82 9.32
CA PRO A 693 5.51 7.08 10.39
C PRO A 693 4.24 6.23 10.22
N TYR A 694 3.68 5.70 11.30
CA TYR A 694 2.49 4.82 11.23
C TYR A 694 1.38 5.22 12.24
N TRP A 695 1.73 5.39 13.51
CA TRP A 695 0.90 5.96 14.58
C TRP A 695 1.36 7.39 14.95
N ARG A 696 1.88 8.12 13.97
CA ARG A 696 2.55 9.42 14.13
C ARG A 696 1.87 10.58 13.40
N GLY A 697 0.59 10.44 13.07
CA GLY A 697 -0.22 11.51 12.47
C GLY A 697 -1.44 10.98 11.70
N GLN A 698 -1.32 9.78 11.13
CA GLN A 698 -2.38 9.10 10.39
C GLN A 698 -3.65 8.89 11.21
N ILE A 699 -4.79 8.81 10.52
CA ILE A 699 -6.13 8.67 11.13
C ILE A 699 -6.54 7.20 11.09
N TRP A 700 -6.78 6.61 12.26
CA TRP A 700 -7.13 5.20 12.43
C TRP A 700 -8.57 5.01 12.93
N ILE A 701 -9.33 4.15 12.26
CA ILE A 701 -10.78 4.02 12.47
C ILE A 701 -11.15 3.35 13.80
N ASN A 702 -10.35 2.38 14.28
CA ASN A 702 -10.55 1.69 15.55
C ASN A 702 -10.51 2.65 16.76
N ILE A 703 -9.50 3.52 16.87
CA ILE A 703 -9.42 4.52 17.94
C ILE A 703 -10.45 5.63 17.75
N ASN A 704 -10.69 6.07 16.51
CA ASN A 704 -11.75 7.05 16.22
C ASN A 704 -13.15 6.54 16.61
N TYR A 705 -13.42 5.23 16.47
CA TYR A 705 -14.64 4.60 16.97
C TYR A 705 -14.73 4.65 18.51
N LEU A 706 -13.63 4.41 19.23
CA LEU A 706 -13.60 4.57 20.68
C LEU A 706 -13.81 6.03 21.11
N ILE A 707 -13.23 7.00 20.39
CA ILE A 707 -13.48 8.44 20.60
C ILE A 707 -14.98 8.74 20.42
N LEU A 708 -15.61 8.26 19.34
CA LEU A 708 -17.05 8.42 19.12
C LEU A 708 -17.90 7.72 20.19
N SER A 709 -17.48 6.57 20.71
CA SER A 709 -18.15 5.85 21.81
C SER A 709 -18.07 6.60 23.14
N ALA A 710 -16.93 7.23 23.43
CA ALA A 710 -16.72 8.10 24.60
C ALA A 710 -17.54 9.39 24.48
N LEU A 711 -17.46 10.10 23.34
CA LEU A 711 -18.29 11.27 23.07
C LEU A 711 -19.79 10.94 23.15
N ASN A 712 -20.22 9.76 22.68
CA ASN A 712 -21.60 9.30 22.80
C ASN A 712 -22.05 9.02 24.24
N HIS A 713 -21.12 8.77 25.15
CA HIS A 713 -21.41 8.65 26.58
C HIS A 713 -21.53 10.05 27.22
N TYR A 714 -20.49 10.87 27.12
CA TYR A 714 -20.43 12.19 27.75
C TYR A 714 -21.46 13.21 27.21
N LYS A 715 -21.92 13.04 25.96
CA LYS A 715 -23.03 13.87 25.41
C LYS A 715 -24.41 13.52 25.99
N ASN A 716 -24.55 12.34 26.62
CA ASN A 716 -25.79 11.86 27.21
C ASN A 716 -25.77 12.01 28.74
N GLU A 717 -24.61 11.87 29.36
CA GLU A 717 -24.36 12.09 30.78
C GLU A 717 -24.66 13.54 31.20
N SER A 718 -25.00 13.74 32.48
CA SER A 718 -25.27 15.05 33.06
C SER A 718 -23.98 15.68 33.56
N GLY A 719 -23.55 16.77 32.94
CA GLY A 719 -22.35 17.51 33.35
C GLY A 719 -22.13 18.78 32.52
N PRO A 720 -21.24 19.69 32.97
CA PRO A 720 -20.99 20.97 32.31
C PRO A 720 -20.41 20.86 30.90
N HIS A 721 -19.89 19.69 30.50
CA HIS A 721 -19.22 19.49 29.21
C HIS A 721 -20.08 18.76 28.16
N LYS A 722 -21.32 18.41 28.52
CA LYS A 722 -22.28 17.67 27.67
C LYS A 722 -22.47 18.28 26.28
N ALA A 723 -22.65 19.59 26.20
CA ALA A 723 -22.90 20.30 24.94
C ALA A 723 -21.69 20.23 23.98
N LEU A 724 -20.47 20.39 24.52
CA LEU A 724 -19.23 20.28 23.74
C LEU A 724 -19.02 18.84 23.24
N ALA A 725 -19.28 17.83 24.07
CA ALA A 725 -19.23 16.44 23.64
C ALA A 725 -20.25 16.12 22.52
N GLN A 726 -21.44 16.71 22.56
CA GLN A 726 -22.45 16.59 21.49
C GLN A 726 -22.01 17.24 20.18
N GLU A 727 -21.39 18.42 20.21
CA GLU A 727 -20.87 19.10 19.02
C GLU A 727 -19.78 18.25 18.35
N ILE A 728 -18.73 17.91 19.11
CA ILE A 728 -17.58 17.13 18.64
C ILE A 728 -18.06 15.76 18.10
N TYR A 729 -18.98 15.09 18.78
CA TYR A 729 -19.59 13.82 18.29
C TYR A 729 -20.20 13.98 16.90
N THR A 730 -20.99 15.03 16.72
CA THR A 730 -21.82 15.22 15.52
C THR A 730 -20.95 15.49 14.29
N GLU A 731 -19.95 16.37 14.44
CA GLU A 731 -19.04 16.70 13.35
C GLU A 731 -18.04 15.57 13.07
N LEU A 732 -17.41 14.98 14.10
CA LEU A 732 -16.42 13.92 13.92
C LEU A 732 -17.02 12.70 13.21
N ARG A 733 -18.23 12.30 13.60
CA ARG A 733 -18.96 11.20 12.97
C ARG A 733 -19.23 11.47 11.50
N LYS A 734 -19.62 12.70 11.14
CA LYS A 734 -19.86 13.12 9.75
C LYS A 734 -18.56 13.06 8.95
N ASN A 735 -17.47 13.63 9.48
CA ASN A 735 -16.15 13.70 8.84
C ASN A 735 -15.59 12.31 8.51
N ILE A 736 -15.61 11.39 9.48
CA ILE A 736 -15.12 10.01 9.28
C ILE A 736 -15.95 9.27 8.21
N ILE A 737 -17.28 9.31 8.32
CA ILE A 737 -18.17 8.59 7.38
C ILE A 737 -18.00 9.15 5.97
N ALA A 738 -18.00 10.48 5.81
CA ALA A 738 -17.83 11.14 4.52
C ALA A 738 -16.47 10.80 3.88
N ASN A 739 -15.39 10.81 4.65
CA ASN A 739 -14.08 10.42 4.16
C ASN A 739 -14.04 8.94 3.75
N MET A 740 -14.43 8.01 4.63
CA MET A 740 -14.44 6.57 4.33
C MET A 740 -15.28 6.25 3.08
N TYR A 741 -16.48 6.83 2.96
CA TYR A 741 -17.35 6.64 1.80
C TYR A 741 -16.72 7.24 0.53
N SER A 742 -16.18 8.45 0.60
CA SER A 742 -15.51 9.11 -0.53
C SER A 742 -14.30 8.31 -1.04
N GLN A 743 -13.44 7.81 -0.14
CA GLN A 743 -12.31 6.97 -0.55
C GLN A 743 -12.79 5.63 -1.12
N TYR A 744 -13.83 5.01 -0.55
CA TYR A 744 -14.42 3.80 -1.12
C TYR A 744 -14.99 4.01 -2.54
N GLN A 745 -15.69 5.12 -2.78
CA GLN A 745 -16.17 5.47 -4.13
C GLN A 745 -15.00 5.73 -5.10
N ARG A 746 -13.92 6.35 -4.63
CA ARG A 746 -12.73 6.68 -5.42
C ARG A 746 -11.88 5.45 -5.77
N THR A 747 -11.62 4.57 -4.80
CA THR A 747 -10.63 3.49 -4.94
C THR A 747 -11.24 2.09 -5.04
N GLY A 748 -12.50 1.91 -4.66
CA GLY A 748 -13.15 0.59 -4.53
C GLY A 748 -12.86 -0.12 -3.21
N TYR A 749 -12.08 0.48 -2.31
CA TYR A 749 -11.56 -0.14 -1.09
C TYR A 749 -11.73 0.75 0.15
N VAL A 750 -11.81 0.13 1.32
CA VAL A 750 -11.51 0.79 2.60
C VAL A 750 -10.05 0.58 2.94
N TRP A 751 -9.48 1.54 3.67
CA TRP A 751 -8.05 1.57 3.99
C TRP A 751 -7.83 1.40 5.49
N GLU A 752 -6.68 0.84 5.85
CA GLU A 752 -6.22 0.63 7.22
C GLU A 752 -6.17 1.95 8.01
N ASN A 753 -5.55 2.96 7.43
CA ASN A 753 -5.50 4.32 7.93
C ASN A 753 -5.64 5.33 6.78
N TYR A 754 -5.89 6.59 7.12
CA TYR A 754 -6.05 7.68 6.16
C TYR A 754 -5.01 8.77 6.39
N LYS A 755 -4.43 9.29 5.29
CA LYS A 755 -3.58 10.49 5.28
C LYS A 755 -4.36 11.73 5.71
N ASP A 756 -3.66 12.71 6.24
CA ASP A 756 -4.22 13.96 6.76
C ASP A 756 -3.89 15.21 5.93
N ASP A 757 -3.13 15.08 4.83
CA ASP A 757 -2.59 16.22 4.06
C ASP A 757 -3.02 16.28 2.58
N THR A 758 -2.50 15.41 1.69
CA THR A 758 -2.48 15.69 0.23
C THR A 758 -2.53 14.46 -0.69
N GLY A 759 -3.07 14.66 -1.90
CA GLY A 759 -2.76 13.86 -3.10
C GLY A 759 -2.43 14.78 -4.28
N GLU A 760 -1.50 14.40 -5.16
CA GLU A 760 -1.09 15.08 -6.42
C GLU A 760 -0.56 14.01 -7.42
N GLY A 761 -0.28 14.24 -8.71
CA GLY A 761 -0.38 15.44 -9.56
C GLY A 761 0.43 15.34 -10.88
N ILE A 762 1.46 14.49 -10.92
CA ILE A 762 2.60 14.44 -11.88
C ILE A 762 2.26 14.22 -13.39
N ILE A 763 1.02 13.87 -13.74
CA ILE A 763 0.69 13.17 -15.01
C ILE A 763 0.79 14.05 -16.28
N LEU A 764 0.66 15.38 -16.18
CA LEU A 764 0.57 16.27 -17.35
C LEU A 764 1.87 16.40 -18.15
N VAL A 765 2.98 16.69 -17.48
CA VAL A 765 4.28 16.91 -18.14
C VAL A 765 4.83 15.63 -18.78
N PHE A 766 4.44 14.47 -18.26
CA PHE A 766 4.71 13.17 -18.88
C PHE A 766 4.03 13.02 -20.25
N CYS A 767 2.76 13.44 -20.39
CA CYS A 767 2.05 13.42 -21.67
C CYS A 767 2.71 14.35 -22.70
N GLY A 768 3.25 15.49 -22.26
CA GLY A 768 4.07 16.38 -23.09
C GLY A 768 5.38 15.75 -23.55
N GLY A 769 6.07 15.02 -22.66
CA GLY A 769 7.28 14.26 -22.98
C GLY A 769 7.11 13.27 -24.13
N ILE A 770 5.96 12.59 -24.20
CA ILE A 770 5.64 11.67 -25.32
C ILE A 770 5.70 12.39 -26.68
N HIS A 771 5.13 13.60 -26.77
CA HIS A 771 5.10 14.39 -28.01
C HIS A 771 6.45 15.02 -28.37
N ILE A 772 7.26 15.37 -27.37
CA ILE A 772 8.67 15.75 -27.56
C ILE A 772 9.44 14.57 -28.18
N GLY A 773 9.22 13.36 -27.66
CA GLY A 773 9.80 12.13 -28.23
C GLY A 773 9.45 11.94 -29.70
N TRP A 774 8.16 12.06 -30.06
CA TRP A 774 7.67 11.95 -31.45
C TRP A 774 8.37 12.93 -32.39
N SER A 775 8.61 14.16 -31.93
CA SER A 775 9.24 15.22 -32.72
C SER A 775 10.75 15.03 -32.94
N ILE A 776 11.41 14.25 -32.09
CA ILE A 776 12.88 14.21 -31.99
C ILE A 776 13.47 12.83 -32.36
N PHE A 777 12.75 11.73 -32.16
CA PHE A 777 13.25 10.36 -32.38
C PHE A 777 12.58 9.59 -33.52
N HIS A 778 11.49 10.10 -34.13
CA HIS A 778 10.78 9.36 -35.17
C HIS A 778 11.50 9.48 -36.53
N LEU A 779 12.23 8.43 -36.91
CA LEU A 779 13.16 8.46 -38.04
C LEU A 779 12.72 7.67 -39.28
N TYR A 780 12.12 6.49 -39.11
CA TYR A 780 11.65 5.65 -40.23
C TYR A 780 10.21 6.01 -40.61
N MET A 781 10.02 7.19 -41.18
CA MET A 781 8.68 7.75 -41.43
C MET A 781 8.10 7.45 -42.82
N GLY A 782 8.90 6.94 -43.76
CA GLY A 782 8.43 6.61 -45.12
C GLY A 782 7.38 5.48 -45.19
N GLY A 783 7.16 4.74 -44.09
CA GLY A 783 6.11 3.72 -43.96
C GLY A 783 4.83 4.19 -43.25
N ASN A 784 4.78 5.43 -42.73
CA ASN A 784 3.60 5.93 -42.03
C ASN A 784 2.47 6.25 -43.01
N LYS A 785 1.29 5.65 -42.81
CA LYS A 785 0.14 5.79 -43.73
C LYS A 785 -0.34 7.24 -43.95
N TRP A 786 -0.14 8.13 -42.96
CA TRP A 786 -0.45 9.58 -43.10
C TRP A 786 0.57 10.36 -43.93
N ALA A 787 1.77 9.81 -44.16
CA ALA A 787 2.85 10.43 -44.92
C ALA A 787 2.92 9.95 -46.38
N VAL A 788 1.96 9.12 -46.81
CA VAL A 788 1.88 8.62 -48.20
C VAL A 788 1.28 9.71 -49.09
N GLY A 789 2.02 10.12 -50.12
CA GLY A 789 1.54 11.06 -51.14
C GLY A 789 1.64 12.56 -50.80
N ILE A 790 2.18 12.92 -49.63
CA ILE A 790 2.45 14.32 -49.25
C ILE A 790 3.85 14.77 -49.69
N THR A 791 4.04 16.08 -49.81
CA THR A 791 5.34 16.69 -50.11
C THR A 791 6.31 16.63 -48.92
N ILE A 792 7.61 16.78 -49.22
CA ILE A 792 8.67 16.83 -48.20
C ILE A 792 8.44 17.99 -47.21
N ASP A 793 7.90 19.11 -47.66
CA ASP A 793 7.67 20.29 -46.81
C ASP A 793 6.43 20.15 -45.93
N GLU A 794 5.35 19.53 -46.41
CA GLU A 794 4.20 19.12 -45.59
C GLU A 794 4.63 18.15 -44.49
N TYR A 795 5.50 17.19 -44.82
CA TYR A 795 6.08 16.25 -43.86
C TYR A 795 6.95 16.96 -42.79
N ARG A 796 7.84 17.87 -43.20
CA ARG A 796 8.64 18.70 -42.29
C ARG A 796 7.74 19.52 -41.35
N PHE A 797 6.66 20.09 -41.87
CA PHE A 797 5.69 20.85 -41.07
C PHE A 797 4.99 19.99 -40.02
N ALA A 798 4.60 18.74 -40.35
CA ALA A 798 3.98 17.82 -39.39
C ALA A 798 4.88 17.50 -38.18
N ILE A 799 6.21 17.43 -38.37
CA ILE A 799 7.16 17.29 -37.26
C ILE A 799 7.17 18.55 -36.39
N LEU A 800 7.27 19.73 -37.00
CA LEU A 800 7.38 21.01 -36.29
C LEU A 800 6.05 21.52 -35.69
N SER A 801 4.91 20.95 -36.08
CA SER A 801 3.56 21.35 -35.66
C SER A 801 3.36 21.39 -34.13
N PHE A 802 3.94 20.44 -33.39
CA PHE A 802 3.90 20.43 -31.91
C PHE A 802 4.60 21.66 -31.31
N PHE A 803 5.84 21.95 -31.73
CA PHE A 803 6.58 23.13 -31.26
C PHE A 803 5.91 24.45 -31.68
N THR A 804 5.27 24.45 -32.86
CA THR A 804 4.45 25.58 -33.33
C THR A 804 3.27 25.84 -32.37
N GLY A 805 2.56 24.78 -31.95
CA GLY A 805 1.51 24.85 -30.95
C GLY A 805 2.02 25.37 -29.60
N VAL A 806 3.14 24.83 -29.11
CA VAL A 806 3.77 25.30 -27.85
C VAL A 806 4.11 26.80 -27.93
N GLY A 807 4.73 27.26 -29.02
CA GLY A 807 5.07 28.68 -29.20
C GLY A 807 3.82 29.57 -29.19
N PHE A 808 2.77 29.18 -29.91
CA PHE A 808 1.53 29.97 -30.00
C PHE A 808 0.79 30.08 -28.66
N ILE A 809 0.67 28.98 -27.90
CA ILE A 809 0.00 29.04 -26.58
C ILE A 809 0.81 29.85 -25.57
N LEU A 810 2.14 29.80 -25.61
CA LEU A 810 2.99 30.59 -24.72
C LEU A 810 2.87 32.10 -25.00
N ILE A 811 2.69 32.50 -26.28
CA ILE A 811 2.38 33.88 -26.64
C ILE A 811 1.02 34.31 -26.04
N ILE A 812 -0.03 33.48 -26.16
CA ILE A 812 -1.34 33.77 -25.55
C ILE A 812 -1.20 33.91 -24.03
N MET A 813 -0.57 32.94 -23.38
CA MET A 813 -0.37 32.91 -21.92
C MET A 813 0.46 34.07 -21.40
N THR A 814 1.37 34.63 -22.21
CA THR A 814 2.11 35.85 -21.84
C THR A 814 1.18 37.02 -21.52
N PHE A 815 0.00 37.08 -22.15
CA PHE A 815 -1.02 38.10 -21.87
C PHE A 815 -2.16 37.60 -20.97
N SER A 816 -2.45 36.29 -20.97
CA SER A 816 -3.64 35.73 -20.28
C SER A 816 -3.37 34.92 -19.01
N LYS A 817 -2.11 34.54 -18.68
CA LYS A 817 -1.81 33.67 -17.52
C LYS A 817 -2.31 34.25 -16.21
N GLU A 818 -2.33 35.56 -16.07
CA GLU A 818 -2.82 36.27 -14.87
C GLU A 818 -4.35 36.28 -14.75
N TRP A 819 -5.11 35.99 -15.82
CA TRP A 819 -6.57 36.09 -15.84
C TRP A 819 -7.28 34.87 -15.25
N LEU A 820 -6.62 33.70 -15.22
CA LEU A 820 -7.19 32.43 -14.77
C LEU A 820 -6.28 31.77 -13.72
N SER A 821 -6.93 31.10 -12.78
CA SER A 821 -6.27 30.33 -11.72
C SER A 821 -5.36 29.23 -12.28
N THR A 822 -4.33 28.88 -11.52
CA THR A 822 -3.40 27.78 -11.85
C THR A 822 -4.17 26.48 -12.09
N ARG A 823 -5.20 26.21 -11.26
CA ARG A 823 -6.13 25.09 -11.42
C ARG A 823 -6.78 25.06 -12.81
N ILE A 824 -7.35 26.17 -13.27
CA ILE A 824 -8.04 26.22 -14.58
C ILE A 824 -7.03 26.00 -15.71
N TRP A 825 -5.83 26.56 -15.64
CA TRP A 825 -4.79 26.30 -16.64
C TRP A 825 -4.39 24.83 -16.71
N LEU A 826 -4.17 24.15 -15.58
CA LEU A 826 -3.87 22.71 -15.58
C LEU A 826 -5.03 21.87 -16.11
N MET A 827 -6.29 22.24 -15.83
CA MET A 827 -7.46 21.59 -16.43
C MET A 827 -7.55 21.82 -17.95
N LEU A 828 -7.24 23.01 -18.45
CA LEU A 828 -7.17 23.30 -19.89
C LEU A 828 -6.05 22.50 -20.58
N SER A 829 -4.89 22.36 -19.92
CA SER A 829 -3.81 21.47 -20.38
C SER A 829 -4.29 20.02 -20.52
N SER A 830 -4.93 19.48 -19.48
CA SER A 830 -5.53 18.14 -19.49
C SER A 830 -6.56 18.00 -20.62
N PHE A 831 -7.41 19.00 -20.82
CA PHE A 831 -8.42 18.99 -21.88
C PHE A 831 -7.80 18.94 -23.28
N PHE A 832 -6.74 19.71 -23.55
CA PHE A 832 -6.04 19.64 -24.83
C PHE A 832 -5.35 18.29 -25.06
N PHE A 833 -4.72 17.71 -24.03
CA PHE A 833 -4.19 16.34 -24.16
C PHE A 833 -5.29 15.29 -24.38
N MET A 834 -6.46 15.46 -23.76
CA MET A 834 -7.61 14.57 -23.97
C MET A 834 -8.15 14.67 -25.41
N LEU A 835 -8.28 15.88 -25.96
CA LEU A 835 -8.62 16.08 -27.38
C LEU A 835 -7.57 15.46 -28.30
N ASN A 836 -6.28 15.70 -28.06
CA ASN A 836 -5.21 15.03 -28.80
C ASN A 836 -5.39 13.51 -28.78
N GLY A 837 -5.62 12.92 -27.61
CA GLY A 837 -5.82 11.48 -27.46
C GLY A 837 -7.00 10.93 -28.26
N ILE A 838 -8.15 11.61 -28.20
CA ILE A 838 -9.37 11.24 -28.95
C ILE A 838 -9.11 11.20 -30.45
N PHE A 839 -8.58 12.28 -31.03
CA PHE A 839 -8.36 12.35 -32.47
C PHE A 839 -7.21 11.44 -32.92
N PHE A 840 -6.12 11.30 -32.14
CA PHE A 840 -5.05 10.33 -32.42
C PHE A 840 -5.57 8.89 -32.47
N THR A 841 -6.54 8.52 -31.62
CA THR A 841 -7.19 7.20 -31.69
C THR A 841 -8.16 7.07 -32.87
N ALA A 842 -8.97 8.10 -33.14
CA ALA A 842 -10.01 8.08 -34.17
C ALA A 842 -9.46 8.18 -35.60
N MET A 843 -8.56 9.14 -35.85
CA MET A 843 -8.04 9.51 -37.17
C MET A 843 -6.49 9.40 -37.24
N PRO A 844 -5.90 8.23 -36.92
CA PRO A 844 -4.45 8.09 -36.76
C PRO A 844 -3.63 8.22 -38.05
N THR A 845 -4.26 8.06 -39.21
CA THR A 845 -3.63 7.98 -40.54
C THR A 845 -3.99 9.16 -41.44
N ASP A 846 -4.71 10.17 -40.92
CA ASP A 846 -5.06 11.38 -41.67
C ASP A 846 -4.01 12.47 -41.42
N TYR A 847 -3.51 13.12 -42.49
CA TYR A 847 -2.47 14.15 -42.37
C TYR A 847 -2.99 15.41 -41.67
N PRO A 848 -4.10 16.07 -42.11
CA PRO A 848 -4.66 17.23 -41.42
C PRO A 848 -4.94 16.99 -39.94
N ALA A 849 -5.53 15.85 -39.58
CA ALA A 849 -5.77 15.47 -38.20
C ALA A 849 -4.45 15.28 -37.43
N THR A 850 -3.46 14.58 -38.00
CA THR A 850 -2.14 14.39 -37.36
C THR A 850 -1.46 15.73 -37.06
N VAL A 851 -1.53 16.71 -37.97
CA VAL A 851 -0.99 18.06 -37.77
C VAL A 851 -1.78 18.82 -36.70
N ALA A 852 -3.11 18.94 -36.86
CA ALA A 852 -3.95 19.73 -35.95
C ALA A 852 -3.88 19.23 -34.51
N THR A 853 -3.86 17.91 -34.31
CA THR A 853 -3.83 17.29 -32.98
C THR A 853 -2.48 17.40 -32.30
N ARG A 854 -1.38 17.54 -33.06
CA ARG A 854 -0.06 17.84 -32.52
C ARG A 854 0.07 19.31 -32.10
N ILE A 855 -0.55 20.23 -32.84
CA ILE A 855 -0.70 21.63 -32.40
C ILE A 855 -1.48 21.69 -31.07
N ILE A 856 -2.59 20.96 -30.98
CA ILE A 856 -3.39 20.82 -29.75
C ILE A 856 -2.57 20.22 -28.59
N ALA A 857 -1.79 19.15 -28.83
CA ALA A 857 -0.88 18.62 -27.82
C ALA A 857 0.20 19.64 -27.39
N GLY A 858 0.65 20.47 -28.33
CA GLY A 858 1.53 21.61 -28.07
C GLY A 858 0.89 22.65 -27.15
N PHE A 859 -0.42 22.91 -27.29
CA PHE A 859 -1.16 23.74 -26.34
C PHE A 859 -1.16 23.13 -24.94
N GLY A 860 -1.46 21.83 -24.83
CA GLY A 860 -1.41 21.08 -23.58
C GLY A 860 -0.04 21.15 -22.90
N HIS A 861 1.04 20.87 -23.63
CA HIS A 861 2.41 20.89 -23.12
C HIS A 861 2.89 22.29 -22.75
N GLY A 862 2.64 23.29 -23.60
CA GLY A 862 3.06 24.68 -23.35
C GLY A 862 2.43 25.24 -22.08
N ILE A 863 1.14 24.95 -21.85
CA ILE A 863 0.47 25.29 -20.58
C ILE A 863 1.10 24.54 -19.41
N ALA A 864 1.22 23.21 -19.50
CA ALA A 864 1.75 22.40 -18.40
C ALA A 864 3.17 22.84 -17.99
N HIS A 865 4.07 23.05 -18.96
CA HIS A 865 5.45 23.39 -18.68
C HIS A 865 5.57 24.79 -18.04
N LEU A 866 4.99 25.82 -18.65
CA LEU A 866 5.03 27.18 -18.10
C LEU A 866 4.40 27.26 -16.70
N VAL A 867 3.22 26.65 -16.52
CA VAL A 867 2.50 26.69 -15.24
C VAL A 867 3.25 25.92 -14.17
N MET A 868 3.72 24.70 -14.43
CA MET A 868 4.39 23.88 -13.42
C MET A 868 5.75 24.46 -13.00
N SER A 869 6.58 24.93 -13.94
CA SER A 869 7.88 25.55 -13.61
C SER A 869 7.68 26.80 -12.73
N MET A 870 6.69 27.64 -13.04
CA MET A 870 6.35 28.80 -12.21
C MET A 870 5.78 28.41 -10.84
N TYR A 871 4.74 27.57 -10.84
CA TYR A 871 3.97 27.18 -9.67
C TYR A 871 4.83 26.46 -8.63
N ILE A 872 5.61 25.43 -9.03
CA ILE A 872 6.54 24.76 -8.11
C ILE A 872 7.55 25.75 -7.52
N GLY A 873 8.07 26.67 -8.33
CA GLY A 873 8.99 27.72 -7.85
C GLY A 873 8.37 28.68 -6.82
N GLU A 874 7.05 28.89 -6.86
CA GLU A 874 6.31 29.77 -5.95
C GLU A 874 5.80 29.06 -4.69
N ILE A 875 5.31 27.82 -4.83
CA ILE A 875 4.67 27.09 -3.72
C ILE A 875 5.63 26.20 -2.92
N ALA A 876 6.69 25.67 -3.52
CA ALA A 876 7.57 24.72 -2.86
C ALA A 876 8.45 25.39 -1.80
N SER A 877 8.56 24.75 -0.64
CA SER A 877 9.50 25.16 0.39
C SER A 877 10.96 24.99 -0.08
N LYS A 878 11.84 25.83 0.45
CA LYS A 878 13.25 25.97 0.03
C LYS A 878 14.06 24.66 0.00
N GLN A 879 13.67 23.65 0.81
CA GLN A 879 14.35 22.35 0.92
C GLN A 879 13.93 21.32 -0.15
N TYR A 880 12.77 21.49 -0.78
CA TYR A 880 12.20 20.50 -1.71
C TYR A 880 12.01 21.03 -3.14
N ARG A 881 12.08 22.36 -3.35
CA ARG A 881 11.93 23.00 -4.67
C ARG A 881 12.83 22.38 -5.74
N GLY A 882 14.12 22.14 -5.42
CA GLY A 882 15.07 21.51 -6.34
C GLY A 882 14.65 20.10 -6.79
N LYS A 883 14.27 19.25 -5.83
CA LYS A 883 13.77 17.89 -6.10
C LYS A 883 12.47 17.87 -6.91
N LEU A 884 11.51 18.74 -6.58
CA LEU A 884 10.22 18.77 -7.27
C LEU A 884 10.36 19.20 -8.74
N ILE A 885 11.20 20.19 -9.04
CA ILE A 885 11.51 20.58 -10.41
C ILE A 885 12.31 19.47 -11.13
N THR A 886 13.25 18.81 -10.45
CA THR A 886 13.99 17.66 -11.02
C THR A 886 13.07 16.48 -11.35
N LEU A 887 12.06 16.22 -10.52
CA LEU A 887 11.02 15.22 -10.77
C LEU A 887 10.12 15.58 -11.97
N MET A 888 9.82 16.88 -12.16
CA MET A 888 9.12 17.36 -13.36
C MET A 888 9.96 17.10 -14.63
N VAL A 889 11.26 17.40 -14.60
CA VAL A 889 12.19 17.10 -15.71
C VAL A 889 12.30 15.59 -15.97
N ALA A 890 12.43 14.77 -14.92
CA ALA A 890 12.44 13.31 -15.05
C ALA A 890 11.14 12.75 -15.65
N SER A 891 9.99 13.38 -15.35
CA SER A 891 8.68 13.00 -15.90
C SER A 891 8.57 13.29 -17.40
N ILE A 892 9.15 14.40 -17.88
CA ILE A 892 9.27 14.70 -19.32
C ILE A 892 10.15 13.64 -20.00
N ILE A 893 11.30 13.30 -19.40
CA ILE A 893 12.21 12.26 -19.92
C ILE A 893 11.53 10.88 -19.96
N ALA A 894 10.74 10.53 -18.93
CA ALA A 894 9.96 9.29 -18.90
C ALA A 894 8.93 9.24 -20.04
N GLY A 895 8.26 10.36 -20.34
CA GLY A 895 7.36 10.46 -21.49
C GLY A 895 8.08 10.22 -22.83
N VAL A 896 9.27 10.80 -23.00
CA VAL A 896 10.11 10.57 -24.20
C VAL A 896 10.54 9.10 -24.30
N ALA A 897 10.93 8.46 -23.19
CA ALA A 897 11.32 7.05 -23.16
C ALA A 897 10.15 6.12 -23.48
N VAL A 898 8.94 6.43 -23.01
CA VAL A 898 7.73 5.68 -23.38
C VAL A 898 7.42 5.86 -24.87
N PHE A 899 7.57 7.06 -25.43
CA PHE A 899 7.45 7.23 -26.88
C PHE A 899 8.48 6.38 -27.65
N SER A 900 9.76 6.38 -27.26
CA SER A 900 10.80 5.67 -28.02
C SER A 900 10.58 4.15 -28.04
N VAL A 901 10.10 3.58 -26.93
CA VAL A 901 9.65 2.17 -26.86
C VAL A 901 8.44 1.92 -27.77
N ILE A 902 7.39 2.75 -27.68
CA ILE A 902 6.19 2.60 -28.52
C ILE A 902 6.57 2.67 -30.00
N SER A 903 7.34 3.68 -30.40
CA SER A 903 7.78 3.88 -31.79
C SER A 903 8.52 2.67 -32.34
N MET A 904 9.44 2.06 -31.57
CA MET A 904 10.15 0.86 -32.00
C MET A 904 9.19 -0.31 -32.28
N VAL A 905 8.23 -0.53 -31.37
CA VAL A 905 7.29 -1.66 -31.43
C VAL A 905 6.22 -1.45 -32.51
N THR A 906 5.67 -0.24 -32.64
CA THR A 906 4.60 0.07 -33.62
C THR A 906 5.10 0.23 -35.05
N THR A 907 6.39 0.53 -35.26
CA THR A 907 6.94 0.68 -36.64
C THR A 907 7.36 -0.65 -37.24
N ASN A 908 7.70 -1.65 -36.42
CA ASN A 908 8.21 -2.95 -36.90
C ASN A 908 7.25 -4.11 -36.62
N ILE A 909 6.91 -4.37 -35.36
CA ILE A 909 6.27 -5.64 -34.97
C ILE A 909 4.74 -5.53 -35.06
N ILE A 910 4.15 -4.52 -34.42
CA ILE A 910 2.69 -4.38 -34.37
C ILE A 910 2.11 -3.99 -35.74
N PHE A 911 2.82 -3.26 -36.59
CA PHE A 911 2.32 -2.91 -37.93
C PHE A 911 2.19 -4.12 -38.87
N ILE A 912 3.06 -5.13 -38.71
CA ILE A 912 2.98 -6.39 -39.46
C ILE A 912 1.79 -7.23 -38.97
N ILE A 913 1.64 -7.36 -37.65
CA ILE A 913 0.63 -8.21 -36.99
C ILE A 913 -0.78 -7.60 -37.06
N GLU A 914 -0.91 -6.31 -36.79
CA GLU A 914 -2.19 -5.59 -36.82
C GLU A 914 -2.08 -4.26 -37.58
N PRO A 915 -2.32 -4.27 -38.91
CA PRO A 915 -2.18 -3.10 -39.79
C PRO A 915 -3.08 -1.90 -39.46
N ALA A 916 -4.01 -2.07 -38.51
CA ALA A 916 -4.91 -1.04 -37.97
C ALA A 916 -4.34 -0.31 -36.74
N MET A 917 -3.33 -0.87 -36.06
CA MET A 917 -2.73 -0.30 -34.85
C MET A 917 -1.55 0.62 -35.19
N HIS A 918 -1.87 1.74 -35.83
CA HIS A 918 -0.91 2.79 -36.17
C HIS A 918 -0.31 3.47 -34.91
N ALA A 919 0.95 3.93 -34.98
CA ALA A 919 1.65 4.56 -33.85
C ALA A 919 0.84 5.66 -33.15
N ASN A 920 0.26 6.59 -33.92
CA ASN A 920 -0.60 7.66 -33.39
C ASN A 920 -1.79 7.10 -32.59
N ARG A 921 -2.41 5.99 -33.03
CA ARG A 921 -3.55 5.35 -32.32
C ARG A 921 -3.13 4.82 -30.95
N ALA A 922 -1.98 4.15 -30.87
CA ALA A 922 -1.42 3.66 -29.61
C ALA A 922 -1.10 4.80 -28.63
N LEU A 923 -0.53 5.91 -29.12
CA LEU A 923 -0.29 7.10 -28.31
C LEU A 923 -1.60 7.73 -27.81
N GLY A 924 -2.62 7.83 -28.66
CA GLY A 924 -3.92 8.35 -28.26
C GLY A 924 -4.61 7.54 -27.17
N ILE A 925 -4.51 6.20 -27.25
CA ILE A 925 -5.05 5.27 -26.25
C ILE A 925 -4.38 5.45 -24.87
N ILE A 926 -3.10 5.85 -24.83
CA ILE A 926 -2.37 6.09 -23.57
C ILE A 926 -2.61 7.49 -23.02
N ILE A 927 -2.59 8.52 -23.88
CA ILE A 927 -2.75 9.91 -23.46
C ILE A 927 -4.18 10.20 -22.96
N MET A 928 -5.21 9.59 -23.56
CA MET A 928 -6.61 9.81 -23.18
C MET A 928 -6.96 9.48 -21.71
N PRO A 929 -6.66 8.30 -21.14
CA PRO A 929 -6.93 8.02 -19.73
C PRO A 929 -6.03 8.82 -18.78
N LEU A 930 -4.77 9.09 -19.15
CA LEU A 930 -3.84 9.88 -18.35
C LEU A 930 -4.29 11.35 -18.24
N SER A 931 -4.70 11.95 -19.34
CA SER A 931 -5.24 13.32 -19.37
C SER A 931 -6.58 13.44 -18.66
N LEU A 932 -7.47 12.44 -18.75
CA LEU A 932 -8.69 12.41 -17.95
C LEU A 932 -8.40 12.32 -16.44
N ALA A 933 -7.46 11.47 -16.03
CA ALA A 933 -7.03 11.40 -14.63
C ALA A 933 -6.44 12.74 -14.17
N ALA A 934 -5.56 13.35 -14.97
CA ALA A 934 -4.98 14.66 -14.69
C ALA A 934 -6.04 15.78 -14.58
N PHE A 935 -7.09 15.75 -15.41
CA PHE A 935 -8.19 16.71 -15.33
C PHE A 935 -8.91 16.65 -13.98
N VAL A 936 -9.25 15.43 -13.53
CA VAL A 936 -9.91 15.19 -12.24
C VAL A 936 -8.99 15.59 -11.07
N LEU A 937 -7.71 15.19 -11.12
CA LEU A 937 -6.74 15.53 -10.08
C LEU A 937 -6.54 17.05 -9.98
N ALA A 938 -6.37 17.75 -11.10
CA ALA A 938 -6.24 19.21 -11.11
C ALA A 938 -7.46 19.90 -10.48
N PHE A 939 -8.68 19.47 -10.82
CA PHE A 939 -9.91 20.07 -10.28
C PHE A 939 -10.00 20.00 -8.75
N PHE A 940 -9.66 18.85 -8.15
CA PHE A 940 -9.81 18.61 -6.72
C PHE A 940 -8.60 19.01 -5.87
N LEU A 941 -7.38 18.96 -6.43
CA LEU A 941 -6.15 18.91 -5.62
C LEU A 941 -5.23 20.12 -5.82
N THR A 942 -5.34 20.84 -6.94
CA THR A 942 -4.53 22.06 -7.16
C THR A 942 -4.99 23.21 -6.27
N ILE A 943 -4.17 23.57 -5.29
CA ILE A 943 -4.27 24.81 -4.50
C ILE A 943 -3.76 25.98 -5.37
N GLU A 944 -4.07 27.24 -5.02
CA GLU A 944 -3.57 28.40 -5.77
C GLU A 944 -2.23 28.90 -5.21
N SER A 945 -1.39 29.51 -6.07
CA SER A 945 -0.14 30.14 -5.62
C SER A 945 -0.42 31.34 -4.69
N PRO A 946 0.16 31.38 -3.48
CA PRO A 946 0.04 32.53 -2.57
C PRO A 946 0.62 33.80 -3.20
N ILE A 947 1.78 33.68 -3.86
CA ILE A 947 2.45 34.79 -4.55
C ILE A 947 1.56 35.35 -5.67
N HIS A 948 0.92 34.48 -6.46
CA HIS A 948 -0.03 34.90 -7.49
C HIS A 948 -1.27 35.59 -6.89
N THR A 949 -1.80 35.05 -5.79
CA THR A 949 -2.96 35.61 -5.08
C THR A 949 -2.66 37.00 -4.50
N LEU A 950 -1.51 37.18 -3.86
CA LEU A 950 -1.03 38.49 -3.37
C LEU A 950 -0.86 39.49 -4.53
N LEU A 951 -0.18 39.08 -5.61
CA LEU A 951 0.15 39.97 -6.73
C LEU A 951 -1.08 40.45 -7.52
N VAL A 952 -2.03 39.54 -7.80
CA VAL A 952 -3.16 39.80 -8.71
C VAL A 952 -4.44 40.17 -7.95
N LYS A 953 -4.80 39.41 -6.91
CA LYS A 953 -6.05 39.64 -6.16
C LYS A 953 -5.88 40.62 -4.99
N LYS A 954 -4.65 40.83 -4.52
CA LYS A 954 -4.32 41.63 -3.32
C LYS A 954 -5.04 41.16 -2.05
N ASP A 955 -5.34 39.87 -2.00
CA ASP A 955 -6.04 39.22 -0.89
C ASP A 955 -5.03 38.45 -0.03
N GLU A 956 -4.55 39.10 1.03
CA GLU A 956 -3.59 38.49 1.96
C GLU A 956 -4.21 37.31 2.73
N SER A 957 -5.50 37.36 3.07
CA SER A 957 -6.16 36.33 3.88
C SER A 957 -6.29 35.01 3.11
N THR A 958 -6.75 35.08 1.85
CA THR A 958 -6.79 33.90 0.97
C THR A 958 -5.39 33.39 0.65
N ALA A 959 -4.42 34.28 0.39
CA ALA A 959 -3.04 33.88 0.11
C ALA A 959 -2.39 33.16 1.31
N GLN A 960 -2.59 33.66 2.53
CA GLN A 960 -2.10 33.06 3.77
C GLN A 960 -2.76 31.70 4.01
N LYS A 961 -4.08 31.60 3.82
CA LYS A 961 -4.83 30.35 3.95
C LYS A 961 -4.35 29.28 2.97
N ASP A 962 -4.12 29.63 1.71
CA ASP A 962 -3.63 28.69 0.70
C ASP A 962 -2.14 28.36 0.91
N PHE A 963 -1.33 29.30 1.41
CA PHE A 963 0.05 29.04 1.84
C PHE A 963 0.13 28.02 2.99
N LEU A 964 -0.69 28.17 4.03
CA LEU A 964 -0.71 27.24 5.16
C LEU A 964 -1.14 25.82 4.72
N LYS A 965 -2.16 25.71 3.85
CA LYS A 965 -2.52 24.42 3.22
C LYS A 965 -1.35 23.80 2.45
N LEU A 966 -0.61 24.58 1.66
CA LEU A 966 0.58 24.14 0.92
C LEU A 966 1.75 23.74 1.82
N ARG A 967 1.75 24.14 3.09
CA ARG A 967 2.68 23.68 4.12
C ARG A 967 2.14 22.53 4.97
N GLY A 968 0.90 22.09 4.74
CA GLY A 968 0.20 21.10 5.57
C GLY A 968 -0.15 21.59 6.98
N GLN A 969 -0.06 22.89 7.25
CA GLN A 969 -0.31 23.51 8.57
C GLN A 969 -1.72 24.08 8.61
N ALA A 970 -2.38 24.10 9.78
CA ALA A 970 -3.72 24.67 9.91
C ALA A 970 -3.69 26.06 10.58
N LEU A 971 -2.68 26.36 11.41
CA LEU A 971 -2.34 27.70 11.90
C LEU A 971 -0.92 28.12 11.48
N GLU A 972 -0.67 29.42 11.64
CA GLU A 972 0.60 30.08 11.40
C GLU A 972 1.58 29.84 12.56
N THR A 973 2.77 29.35 12.21
CA THR A 973 3.95 29.22 13.08
C THR A 973 4.92 30.36 12.81
N THR A 974 5.83 30.68 13.72
CA THR A 974 6.83 31.75 13.51
C THR A 974 7.69 31.54 12.27
N GLU A 975 7.99 30.29 11.90
CA GLU A 975 8.72 30.01 10.65
C GLU A 975 7.86 30.26 9.39
N THR A 976 6.56 29.95 9.45
CA THR A 976 5.64 30.21 8.32
C THR A 976 5.23 31.68 8.21
N ASP A 977 5.09 32.43 9.30
CA ASP A 977 4.94 33.90 9.23
C ASP A 977 6.20 34.53 8.63
N LEU A 978 7.40 34.12 9.03
CA LEU A 978 8.64 34.61 8.41
C LEU A 978 8.73 34.26 6.91
N GLU A 979 8.38 33.03 6.50
CA GLU A 979 8.35 32.65 5.08
C GLU A 979 7.27 33.41 4.29
N PHE A 980 6.06 33.55 4.84
CA PHE A 980 4.96 34.30 4.21
C PHE A 980 5.24 35.80 4.16
N SER A 981 5.90 36.35 5.18
CA SER A 981 6.36 37.73 5.21
C SER A 981 7.49 37.99 4.23
N ASP A 982 8.38 37.02 3.96
CA ASP A 982 9.33 37.12 2.85
C ASP A 982 8.63 37.05 1.46
N MET A 983 7.55 36.26 1.32
CA MET A 983 6.69 36.29 0.13
C MET A 983 5.98 37.64 -0.06
N LYS A 984 5.42 38.23 1.01
CA LYS A 984 4.82 39.57 0.99
C LYS A 984 5.86 40.63 0.58
N LEU A 985 7.08 40.57 1.13
CA LEU A 985 8.17 41.47 0.77
C LEU A 985 8.59 41.31 -0.70
N LEU A 986 8.72 40.08 -1.21
CA LEU A 986 9.00 39.81 -2.62
C LEU A 986 7.93 40.41 -3.55
N VAL A 987 6.64 40.29 -3.19
CA VAL A 987 5.54 40.89 -3.97
C VAL A 987 5.56 42.42 -3.89
N ALA A 988 5.82 42.99 -2.71
CA ALA A 988 5.95 44.44 -2.53
C ALA A 988 7.13 45.04 -3.32
N GLU A 989 8.32 44.41 -3.25
CA GLU A 989 9.47 44.74 -4.10
C GLU A 989 9.11 44.64 -5.59
N SER A 990 8.40 43.58 -5.99
CA SER A 990 7.98 43.37 -7.38
C SER A 990 6.99 44.43 -7.86
N HIS A 991 6.10 44.95 -7.01
CA HIS A 991 5.18 46.02 -7.38
C HIS A 991 5.89 47.32 -7.79
N MET A 992 7.04 47.64 -7.17
CA MET A 992 7.83 48.84 -7.46
C MET A 992 8.55 48.77 -8.82
N LEU A 993 8.76 47.57 -9.37
CA LEU A 993 9.45 47.37 -10.65
C LEU A 993 8.63 47.86 -11.84
N SER A 994 9.28 48.45 -12.84
CA SER A 994 8.67 48.76 -14.13
C SER A 994 8.16 47.51 -14.84
N LYS A 995 7.11 47.64 -15.67
CA LYS A 995 6.69 46.56 -16.60
C LYS A 995 7.69 46.36 -17.76
N ILE A 996 8.67 47.26 -17.94
CA ILE A 996 9.66 47.16 -19.01
C ILE A 996 10.61 45.98 -18.75
N PHE A 997 10.62 45.05 -19.71
CA PHE A 997 11.31 43.76 -19.63
C PHE A 997 12.81 43.82 -19.30
N VAL A 998 13.54 44.80 -19.86
CA VAL A 998 15.02 44.88 -19.80
C VAL A 998 15.53 45.60 -18.53
N THR A 999 14.65 46.25 -17.76
CA THR A 999 15.03 47.11 -16.63
C THR A 999 15.20 46.36 -15.30
N GLU A 1000 15.88 47.00 -14.34
CA GLU A 1000 15.95 46.61 -12.92
C GLU A 1000 16.46 45.17 -12.69
N GLY A 1001 17.62 44.84 -13.25
CA GLY A 1001 18.30 43.57 -12.97
C GLY A 1001 17.68 42.32 -13.59
N ASN A 1002 16.56 42.41 -14.31
CA ASN A 1002 15.91 41.24 -14.96
C ASN A 1002 16.74 40.67 -16.14
N PHE A 1003 17.51 41.52 -16.83
CA PHE A 1003 18.19 41.16 -18.07
C PHE A 1003 19.36 40.17 -17.90
N LYS A 1004 20.16 40.31 -16.82
CA LYS A 1004 21.27 39.37 -16.52
C LYS A 1004 20.79 37.93 -16.26
N PRO A 1005 19.85 37.66 -15.32
CA PRO A 1005 19.27 36.32 -15.14
C PRO A 1005 18.65 35.77 -16.43
N PHE A 1006 17.98 36.63 -17.20
CA PHE A 1006 17.39 36.24 -18.48
C PHE A 1006 18.46 35.78 -19.48
N GLN A 1007 19.53 36.55 -19.67
CA GLN A 1007 20.66 36.18 -20.55
C GLN A 1007 21.34 34.88 -20.09
N LEU A 1008 21.58 34.73 -18.79
CA LEU A 1008 22.19 33.52 -18.21
C LEU A 1008 21.32 32.29 -18.53
N ILE A 1009 20.05 32.30 -18.12
CA ILE A 1009 19.17 31.12 -18.25
C ILE A 1009 18.84 30.82 -19.70
N LEU A 1010 18.64 31.84 -20.55
CA LEU A 1010 18.52 31.65 -21.99
C LEU A 1010 19.77 30.96 -22.56
N THR A 1011 20.97 31.34 -22.13
CA THR A 1011 22.22 30.73 -22.58
C THR A 1011 22.35 29.26 -22.14
N LEU A 1012 21.91 28.92 -20.92
CA LEU A 1012 21.87 27.55 -20.38
C LEU A 1012 20.82 26.69 -21.09
N LYS A 1013 19.58 27.17 -21.25
CA LYS A 1013 18.49 26.46 -21.95
C LYS A 1013 18.83 26.23 -23.43
N LEU A 1014 19.40 27.23 -24.10
CA LEU A 1014 19.96 27.06 -25.45
C LEU A 1014 21.21 26.15 -25.49
N ALA A 1015 21.90 25.88 -24.37
CA ALA A 1015 22.95 24.86 -24.32
C ALA A 1015 22.35 23.45 -24.30
N ASN A 1016 21.33 23.24 -23.47
CA ASN A 1016 20.60 21.97 -23.36
C ASN A 1016 19.96 21.57 -24.69
N LEU A 1017 19.45 22.56 -25.42
CA LEU A 1017 18.95 22.41 -26.79
C LEU A 1017 19.99 21.86 -27.77
N LEU A 1018 21.26 22.29 -27.70
CA LEU A 1018 22.33 21.77 -28.56
C LEU A 1018 22.64 20.29 -28.28
N PHE A 1019 22.47 19.84 -27.03
CA PHE A 1019 22.58 18.42 -26.70
C PHE A 1019 21.36 17.61 -27.20
N PHE A 1020 20.15 18.14 -27.08
CA PHE A 1020 18.90 17.38 -27.22
C PHE A 1020 17.95 17.92 -28.31
N ASN A 1021 18.43 17.99 -29.56
CA ASN A 1021 17.64 18.37 -30.73
C ASN A 1021 17.58 17.23 -31.78
N PHE A 1022 16.74 17.39 -32.80
CA PHE A 1022 16.59 16.42 -33.89
C PHE A 1022 17.91 16.11 -34.61
N SER A 1023 18.70 17.11 -35.03
CA SER A 1023 19.97 16.89 -35.74
C SER A 1023 20.95 16.04 -34.92
N MET A 1024 21.00 16.27 -33.61
CA MET A 1024 21.86 15.48 -32.73
C MET A 1024 21.30 14.08 -32.50
N ASN A 1025 20.02 13.95 -32.16
CA ASN A 1025 19.42 12.63 -31.93
C ASN A 1025 19.39 11.76 -33.19
N PHE A 1026 19.30 12.36 -34.39
CA PHE A 1026 19.59 11.71 -35.66
C PHE A 1026 21.00 11.13 -35.69
N ALA A 1027 22.03 11.98 -35.52
CA ALA A 1027 23.44 11.58 -35.56
C ALA A 1027 23.74 10.39 -34.62
N LYS A 1028 23.23 10.50 -33.39
CA LYS A 1028 23.35 9.49 -32.34
C LYS A 1028 22.65 8.19 -32.74
N MET A 1029 21.41 8.28 -33.21
CA MET A 1029 20.65 7.12 -33.66
C MET A 1029 21.27 6.42 -34.86
N THR A 1030 21.80 7.13 -35.87
CA THR A 1030 22.41 6.50 -37.05
C THR A 1030 23.54 5.56 -36.64
N PHE A 1031 24.43 5.99 -35.74
CA PHE A 1031 25.51 5.14 -35.26
C PHE A 1031 25.03 4.03 -34.31
N MET A 1032 24.16 4.34 -33.35
CA MET A 1032 23.63 3.33 -32.41
C MET A 1032 22.83 2.24 -33.14
N SER A 1033 22.07 2.60 -34.17
CA SER A 1033 21.27 1.64 -34.94
C SER A 1033 22.16 0.66 -35.70
N LEU A 1034 23.34 1.06 -36.16
CA LEU A 1034 24.29 0.14 -36.80
C LEU A 1034 24.74 -1.00 -35.85
N MET A 1035 24.78 -0.73 -34.55
CA MET A 1035 25.19 -1.68 -33.50
C MET A 1035 24.02 -2.49 -32.91
N PHE A 1036 22.84 -1.87 -32.77
CA PHE A 1036 21.69 -2.46 -32.08
C PHE A 1036 20.55 -2.91 -33.02
N THR A 1037 20.83 -3.02 -34.33
CA THR A 1037 19.95 -3.60 -35.34
C THR A 1037 20.45 -4.99 -35.70
N PHE A 1038 19.92 -6.02 -35.06
CA PHE A 1038 20.35 -7.42 -35.25
C PHE A 1038 20.06 -7.98 -36.65
N THR A 1039 19.13 -7.38 -37.41
CA THR A 1039 18.80 -7.74 -38.81
C THR A 1039 18.24 -6.53 -39.55
N LEU A 1040 18.35 -6.49 -40.89
CA LEU A 1040 17.78 -5.45 -41.77
C LEU A 1040 16.25 -5.23 -41.60
N THR A 1041 15.55 -6.16 -40.96
CA THR A 1041 14.11 -6.15 -40.68
C THR A 1041 13.78 -6.16 -39.18
N GLY A 1042 14.79 -6.03 -38.32
CA GLY A 1042 14.65 -6.16 -36.86
C GLY A 1042 14.23 -4.87 -36.15
N PRO A 1043 13.66 -4.96 -34.94
CA PRO A 1043 13.34 -3.78 -34.12
C PRO A 1043 14.62 -3.01 -33.75
N ASN A 1044 14.61 -1.70 -34.01
CA ASN A 1044 15.72 -0.81 -33.72
C ASN A 1044 15.73 -0.40 -32.24
N TRP A 1045 16.56 -1.09 -31.43
CA TRP A 1045 16.64 -0.89 -29.98
C TRP A 1045 17.38 0.38 -29.53
N ALA A 1046 18.08 1.07 -30.44
CA ALA A 1046 18.86 2.25 -30.10
C ALA A 1046 18.05 3.35 -29.38
N PRO A 1047 16.94 3.88 -29.94
CA PRO A 1047 16.18 4.94 -29.27
C PRO A 1047 15.61 4.56 -27.88
N PRO A 1048 15.09 3.33 -27.63
CA PRO A 1048 14.79 2.84 -26.28
C PRO A 1048 15.99 2.83 -25.32
N ILE A 1049 17.11 2.20 -25.70
CA ILE A 1049 18.29 2.06 -24.83
C ILE A 1049 18.81 3.44 -24.40
N LEU A 1050 18.88 4.39 -25.33
CA LEU A 1050 19.32 5.76 -25.06
C LEU A 1050 18.40 6.50 -24.09
N MET A 1051 17.08 6.39 -24.25
CA MET A 1051 16.14 7.13 -23.40
C MET A 1051 15.89 6.47 -22.05
N LEU A 1052 16.05 5.14 -21.95
CA LEU A 1052 16.00 4.42 -20.67
C LEU A 1052 17.26 4.68 -19.83
N SER A 1053 18.45 4.77 -20.42
CA SER A 1053 19.66 5.17 -19.69
C SER A 1053 19.59 6.62 -19.22
N LYS A 1054 19.09 7.53 -20.07
CA LYS A 1054 18.76 8.91 -19.70
C LYS A 1054 17.75 8.98 -18.55
N LEU A 1055 16.69 8.17 -18.59
CA LEU A 1055 15.72 8.09 -17.49
C LEU A 1055 16.36 7.61 -16.18
N GLY A 1056 17.22 6.59 -16.24
CA GLY A 1056 17.98 6.12 -15.07
C GLY A 1056 18.82 7.24 -14.44
N GLY A 1057 19.56 8.00 -15.26
CA GLY A 1057 20.31 9.18 -14.80
C GLY A 1057 19.41 10.26 -14.18
N ALA A 1058 18.24 10.53 -14.79
CA ALA A 1058 17.30 11.52 -14.29
C ALA A 1058 16.66 11.13 -12.94
N LEU A 1059 16.41 9.83 -12.72
CA LEU A 1059 15.95 9.31 -11.43
C LEU A 1059 17.03 9.44 -10.34
N ILE A 1060 18.29 9.16 -10.69
CA ILE A 1060 19.44 9.38 -9.78
C ILE A 1060 19.58 10.87 -9.43
N ALA A 1061 19.40 11.76 -10.41
CA ALA A 1061 19.52 13.21 -10.22
C ALA A 1061 18.57 13.76 -9.14
N ILE A 1062 17.36 13.20 -8.98
CA ILE A 1062 16.41 13.62 -7.93
C ILE A 1062 17.02 13.52 -6.53
N PHE A 1063 17.82 12.49 -6.26
CA PHE A 1063 18.46 12.31 -4.96
C PHE A 1063 19.70 13.20 -4.79
N ILE A 1064 20.44 13.45 -5.87
CA ILE A 1064 21.72 14.18 -5.84
C ILE A 1064 21.52 15.71 -5.88
N ILE A 1065 20.43 16.22 -6.49
CA ILE A 1065 20.32 17.62 -6.90
C ILE A 1065 20.55 18.63 -5.76
N ASP A 1066 20.15 18.34 -4.52
CA ASP A 1066 20.37 19.28 -3.39
C ASP A 1066 21.64 18.97 -2.56
N ILE A 1067 22.39 17.90 -2.87
CA ILE A 1067 23.62 17.52 -2.15
C ILE A 1067 24.81 18.43 -2.51
N LEU A 1068 25.01 18.72 -3.80
CA LEU A 1068 26.15 19.48 -4.32
C LEU A 1068 25.72 20.88 -4.78
N PRO A 1069 26.58 21.92 -4.68
CA PRO A 1069 26.29 23.25 -5.22
C PRO A 1069 25.88 23.25 -6.70
N ARG A 1070 24.86 24.06 -7.05
CA ARG A 1070 24.30 24.12 -8.42
C ARG A 1070 25.37 24.29 -9.50
N ARG A 1071 26.33 25.18 -9.27
CA ARG A 1071 27.49 25.43 -10.16
C ARG A 1071 28.35 24.18 -10.40
N PHE A 1072 28.60 23.38 -9.37
CA PHE A 1072 29.43 22.19 -9.48
C PHE A 1072 28.67 21.06 -10.16
N GLN A 1073 27.37 20.89 -9.89
CA GLN A 1073 26.54 19.91 -10.60
C GLN A 1073 26.44 20.23 -12.08
N TYR A 1074 26.14 21.49 -12.42
CA TYR A 1074 26.11 21.93 -13.81
C TYR A 1074 27.48 21.76 -14.48
N GLY A 1075 28.57 22.16 -13.80
CA GLY A 1075 29.94 22.03 -14.27
C GLY A 1075 30.38 20.58 -14.50
N ILE A 1076 30.20 19.69 -13.54
CA ILE A 1076 30.48 18.25 -13.67
C ILE A 1076 29.67 17.65 -14.84
N SER A 1077 28.35 17.87 -14.83
CA SER A 1077 27.42 17.35 -15.85
C SER A 1077 27.83 17.81 -17.25
N SER A 1078 28.01 19.12 -17.48
CA SER A 1078 28.39 19.67 -18.78
C SER A 1078 29.83 19.34 -19.19
N THR A 1079 30.76 19.17 -18.25
CA THR A 1079 32.14 18.73 -18.54
C THR A 1079 32.14 17.29 -19.05
N PHE A 1080 31.55 16.34 -18.31
CA PHE A 1080 31.51 14.95 -18.74
C PHE A 1080 30.71 14.79 -20.04
N THR A 1081 29.52 15.37 -20.15
CA THR A 1081 28.72 15.33 -21.39
C THR A 1081 29.47 15.95 -22.58
N GLY A 1082 30.13 17.09 -22.40
CA GLY A 1082 30.91 17.75 -23.45
C GLY A 1082 32.14 16.95 -23.89
N THR A 1083 32.90 16.40 -22.94
CA THR A 1083 34.10 15.58 -23.20
C THR A 1083 33.74 14.26 -23.88
N PHE A 1084 32.70 13.56 -23.41
CA PHE A 1084 32.26 12.32 -24.04
C PHE A 1084 31.67 12.54 -25.44
N LEU A 1085 30.99 13.67 -25.69
CA LEU A 1085 30.60 14.08 -27.04
C LEU A 1085 31.81 14.40 -27.93
N LEU A 1086 32.81 15.14 -27.42
CA LEU A 1086 34.02 15.45 -28.18
C LEU A 1086 34.77 14.17 -28.57
N ALA A 1087 34.95 13.25 -27.62
CA ALA A 1087 35.55 11.94 -27.85
C ALA A 1087 34.76 11.13 -28.88
N PHE A 1088 33.43 11.05 -28.76
CA PHE A 1088 32.58 10.40 -29.76
C PHE A 1088 32.74 11.04 -31.15
N GLY A 1089 32.80 12.38 -31.23
CA GLY A 1089 33.04 13.09 -32.47
C GLY A 1089 34.40 12.78 -33.10
N ILE A 1090 35.46 12.64 -32.31
CA ILE A 1090 36.79 12.24 -32.80
C ILE A 1090 36.76 10.79 -33.31
N VAL A 1091 36.13 9.87 -32.59
CA VAL A 1091 35.90 8.47 -33.01
C VAL A 1091 35.13 8.41 -34.35
N LEU A 1092 34.14 9.28 -34.54
CA LEU A 1092 33.42 9.41 -35.82
C LEU A 1092 34.28 9.97 -36.97
N ALA A 1093 35.42 10.61 -36.69
CA ALA A 1093 36.32 11.18 -37.69
C ALA A 1093 37.47 10.23 -38.09
N THR A 1094 37.89 9.32 -37.21
CA THR A 1094 39.07 8.43 -37.39
C THR A 1094 38.67 6.98 -37.71
N HIS A 1095 37.73 6.79 -38.64
CA HIS A 1095 36.84 5.62 -38.69
C HIS A 1095 37.45 4.24 -39.01
N ASP A 1096 38.75 4.13 -39.27
CA ASP A 1096 39.35 2.92 -39.84
C ASP A 1096 39.78 1.83 -38.83
N TYR A 1097 39.87 2.12 -37.51
CA TYR A 1097 40.56 1.23 -36.54
C TYR A 1097 39.97 1.14 -35.11
N LEU A 1098 38.67 1.39 -34.89
CA LEU A 1098 38.10 1.40 -33.53
C LEU A 1098 37.04 0.31 -33.27
N GLU A 1099 37.10 -0.26 -32.07
CA GLU A 1099 36.20 -1.32 -31.60
C GLU A 1099 34.72 -0.87 -31.60
N PRO A 1100 33.76 -1.68 -32.09
CA PRO A 1100 32.40 -1.21 -32.35
C PRO A 1100 31.60 -0.75 -31.11
N TRP A 1101 31.98 -1.22 -29.92
CA TRP A 1101 31.31 -0.89 -28.65
C TRP A 1101 31.67 0.49 -28.08
N ILE A 1102 32.78 1.10 -28.51
CA ILE A 1102 33.34 2.33 -27.90
C ILE A 1102 32.36 3.51 -28.06
N ALA A 1103 31.86 3.73 -29.27
CA ALA A 1103 30.94 4.83 -29.55
C ALA A 1103 29.61 4.73 -28.78
N PRO A 1104 28.94 3.55 -28.69
CA PRO A 1104 27.82 3.33 -27.78
C PRO A 1104 28.12 3.68 -26.32
N PHE A 1105 29.26 3.23 -25.80
CA PHE A 1105 29.65 3.52 -24.42
C PHE A 1105 29.83 5.02 -24.16
N LEU A 1106 30.62 5.72 -24.98
CA LEU A 1106 30.83 7.17 -24.88
C LEU A 1106 29.49 7.91 -24.93
N TYR A 1107 28.60 7.49 -25.83
CA TYR A 1107 27.36 8.20 -26.08
C TYR A 1107 26.28 7.98 -25.00
N ILE A 1108 26.08 6.74 -24.55
CA ILE A 1108 25.19 6.43 -23.41
C ILE A 1108 25.67 7.14 -22.13
N THR A 1109 26.98 7.17 -21.92
CA THR A 1109 27.58 7.85 -20.76
C THR A 1109 27.30 9.36 -20.80
N ALA A 1110 27.36 10.00 -21.98
CA ALA A 1110 27.01 11.41 -22.15
C ALA A 1110 25.52 11.70 -21.86
N GLU A 1111 24.59 10.81 -22.23
CA GLU A 1111 23.14 10.90 -21.90
C GLU A 1111 22.88 10.77 -20.41
N VAL A 1112 23.58 9.87 -19.71
CA VAL A 1112 23.48 9.75 -18.26
C VAL A 1112 23.98 11.05 -17.62
N PHE A 1113 25.20 11.50 -17.92
CA PHE A 1113 25.77 12.68 -17.29
C PHE A 1113 25.00 13.99 -17.54
N VAL A 1114 24.30 14.17 -18.67
CA VAL A 1114 23.56 15.43 -18.91
C VAL A 1114 22.38 15.62 -17.94
N THR A 1115 21.87 14.51 -17.38
CA THR A 1115 20.75 14.53 -16.43
C THR A 1115 21.17 14.82 -15.00
N PHE A 1116 22.44 14.60 -14.63
CA PHE A 1116 22.96 14.85 -13.26
C PHE A 1116 22.90 16.32 -12.82
N GLY A 1117 22.89 17.27 -13.76
CA GLY A 1117 22.92 18.69 -13.43
C GLY A 1117 22.51 19.61 -14.57
N MET A 1118 23.02 19.39 -15.78
CA MET A 1118 22.85 20.32 -16.91
C MET A 1118 21.37 20.56 -17.26
N LEU A 1119 20.57 19.50 -17.34
CA LEU A 1119 19.11 19.61 -17.49
C LEU A 1119 18.41 20.19 -16.24
N PRO A 1120 18.41 19.54 -15.06
CA PRO A 1120 17.60 19.98 -13.92
C PRO A 1120 18.02 21.35 -13.34
N VAL A 1121 19.31 21.68 -13.28
CA VAL A 1121 19.77 22.98 -12.76
C VAL A 1121 19.23 24.13 -13.63
N SER A 1122 19.21 23.98 -14.95
CA SER A 1122 18.67 25.02 -15.84
C SER A 1122 17.18 25.30 -15.59
N GLU A 1123 16.41 24.28 -15.25
CA GLU A 1123 14.96 24.38 -14.99
C GLU A 1123 14.67 24.92 -13.58
N ILE A 1124 15.52 24.55 -12.60
CA ILE A 1124 15.48 25.14 -11.25
C ILE A 1124 15.73 26.64 -11.32
N LEU A 1125 16.78 27.07 -12.03
CA LEU A 1125 17.08 28.48 -12.20
C LEU A 1125 15.97 29.22 -12.96
N LEU A 1126 15.34 28.61 -13.97
CA LEU A 1126 14.18 29.17 -14.67
C LEU A 1126 13.00 29.47 -13.73
N ALA A 1127 12.75 28.59 -12.75
CA ALA A 1127 11.69 28.75 -11.77
C ALA A 1127 12.00 29.81 -10.68
N GLU A 1128 13.28 30.05 -10.40
CA GLU A 1128 13.76 30.88 -9.28
C GLU A 1128 14.18 32.32 -9.68
N ALA A 1129 14.58 32.56 -10.92
CA ALA A 1129 15.31 33.78 -11.29
C ALA A 1129 14.52 35.08 -11.37
N PHE A 1130 13.22 35.02 -11.61
CA PHE A 1130 12.46 36.19 -12.05
C PHE A 1130 11.47 36.69 -10.99
N PRO A 1131 11.37 38.01 -10.79
CA PRO A 1131 10.46 38.59 -9.82
C PRO A 1131 9.01 38.42 -10.32
N PRO A 1132 8.02 38.21 -9.43
CA PRO A 1132 6.66 37.83 -9.82
C PRO A 1132 6.06 38.62 -10.99
N LYS A 1133 6.15 39.96 -10.97
CA LYS A 1133 5.63 40.88 -12.00
C LYS A 1133 6.27 40.75 -13.39
N LYS A 1134 7.47 40.17 -13.49
CA LYS A 1134 8.17 39.90 -14.77
C LYS A 1134 8.23 38.40 -15.12
N LYS A 1135 7.89 37.52 -14.16
CA LYS A 1135 8.11 36.06 -14.24
C LYS A 1135 7.41 35.39 -15.42
N VAL A 1136 6.12 35.67 -15.65
CA VAL A 1136 5.35 35.09 -16.78
C VAL A 1136 6.05 35.39 -18.11
N LEU A 1137 6.33 36.67 -18.37
CA LEU A 1137 6.95 37.12 -19.62
C LEU A 1137 8.37 36.56 -19.79
N SER A 1138 9.20 36.58 -18.74
CA SER A 1138 10.57 36.04 -18.79
C SER A 1138 10.60 34.53 -19.06
N VAL A 1139 9.82 33.75 -18.31
CA VAL A 1139 9.78 32.28 -18.46
C VAL A 1139 9.18 31.89 -19.82
N ALA A 1140 8.05 32.50 -20.21
CA ALA A 1140 7.44 32.25 -21.52
C ALA A 1140 8.39 32.62 -22.67
N SER A 1141 9.10 33.74 -22.59
CA SER A 1141 10.07 34.14 -23.63
C SER A 1141 11.23 33.15 -23.75
N ILE A 1142 11.77 32.64 -22.64
CA ILE A 1142 12.84 31.62 -22.67
C ILE A 1142 12.33 30.31 -23.27
N LEU A 1143 11.14 29.85 -22.88
CA LEU A 1143 10.53 28.64 -23.43
C LEU A 1143 10.20 28.80 -24.93
N ILE A 1144 9.73 29.97 -25.36
CA ILE A 1144 9.53 30.28 -26.78
C ILE A 1144 10.87 30.20 -27.53
N CYS A 1145 11.95 30.81 -27.02
CA CYS A 1145 13.26 30.72 -27.64
C CYS A 1145 13.82 29.28 -27.68
N GLU A 1146 13.56 28.46 -26.66
CA GLU A 1146 13.92 27.04 -26.63
C GLU A 1146 13.14 26.25 -27.71
N TYR A 1147 11.82 26.37 -27.77
CA TYR A 1147 11.00 25.62 -28.74
C TYR A 1147 11.16 26.11 -30.19
N VAL A 1148 11.29 27.42 -30.42
CA VAL A 1148 11.67 27.98 -31.73
C VAL A 1148 13.10 27.55 -32.09
N GLY A 1149 14.02 27.48 -31.13
CA GLY A 1149 15.37 26.94 -31.34
C GLY A 1149 15.36 25.50 -31.88
N HIS A 1150 14.44 24.65 -31.40
CA HIS A 1150 14.30 23.28 -31.90
C HIS A 1150 13.83 23.27 -33.36
N MET A 1151 12.90 24.17 -33.72
CA MET A 1151 12.46 24.35 -35.10
C MET A 1151 13.58 24.89 -36.00
N VAL A 1152 14.34 25.88 -35.55
CA VAL A 1152 15.46 26.48 -36.31
C VAL A 1152 16.56 25.46 -36.57
N VAL A 1153 17.00 24.70 -35.56
CA VAL A 1153 18.03 23.65 -35.74
C VAL A 1153 17.55 22.55 -36.71
N TYR A 1154 16.26 22.19 -36.66
CA TYR A 1154 15.66 21.26 -37.61
C TYR A 1154 15.67 21.82 -39.05
N ILE A 1155 15.24 23.07 -39.24
CA ILE A 1155 15.23 23.72 -40.57
C ILE A 1155 16.64 23.85 -41.14
N ILE A 1156 17.63 24.24 -40.32
CA ILE A 1156 19.04 24.33 -40.73
C ILE A 1156 19.56 22.95 -41.19
N TYR A 1157 19.30 21.89 -40.42
CA TYR A 1157 19.75 20.53 -40.76
C TYR A 1157 19.32 20.08 -42.16
N PHE A 1158 18.10 20.44 -42.59
CA PHE A 1158 17.53 20.03 -43.88
C PHE A 1158 17.85 20.96 -45.06
N ASN A 1159 18.48 22.13 -44.83
CA ASN A 1159 18.77 23.12 -45.88
C ASN A 1159 20.28 23.43 -46.06
N VAL A 1160 21.17 22.88 -45.23
CA VAL A 1160 22.63 23.09 -45.33
C VAL A 1160 23.27 22.11 -46.35
N PRO A 1161 24.20 22.57 -47.23
CA PRO A 1161 24.87 21.73 -48.23
C PRO A 1161 25.64 20.52 -47.67
N SER A 1162 25.75 19.46 -48.49
CA SER A 1162 26.31 18.15 -48.12
C SER A 1162 27.75 18.18 -47.58
N THR A 1163 28.57 19.14 -47.99
CA THR A 1163 29.95 19.31 -47.48
C THR A 1163 30.02 19.70 -46.00
N LEU A 1164 28.99 20.33 -45.45
CA LEU A 1164 28.84 20.64 -44.01
C LEU A 1164 27.96 19.62 -43.27
N GLN A 1165 27.45 18.58 -43.96
CA GLN A 1165 26.56 17.61 -43.34
C GLN A 1165 27.28 16.55 -42.48
N SER A 1166 28.62 16.46 -42.56
CA SER A 1166 29.40 15.44 -41.86
C SER A 1166 29.06 15.35 -40.37
N VAL A 1167 28.70 14.14 -39.94
CA VAL A 1167 28.14 13.87 -38.61
C VAL A 1167 29.16 14.19 -37.51
N TYR A 1168 30.44 13.87 -37.72
CA TYR A 1168 31.50 14.12 -36.75
C TYR A 1168 31.69 15.61 -36.46
N ILE A 1169 31.62 16.48 -37.49
CA ILE A 1169 31.81 17.93 -37.33
C ILE A 1169 30.74 18.50 -36.40
N LYS A 1170 29.47 18.11 -36.61
CA LYS A 1170 28.33 18.54 -35.78
C LYS A 1170 28.50 18.13 -34.33
N VAL A 1171 28.91 16.88 -34.09
CA VAL A 1171 29.14 16.33 -32.75
C VAL A 1171 30.31 17.04 -32.04
N ILE A 1172 31.42 17.27 -32.73
CA ILE A 1172 32.59 18.01 -32.20
C ILE A 1172 32.21 19.46 -31.86
N VAL A 1173 31.53 20.17 -32.78
CA VAL A 1173 31.11 21.56 -32.57
C VAL A 1173 30.16 21.69 -31.38
N PHE A 1174 29.14 20.84 -31.27
CA PHE A 1174 28.22 20.91 -30.13
C PHE A 1174 28.89 20.48 -28.82
N GLY A 1175 29.76 19.45 -28.82
CA GLY A 1175 30.56 19.09 -27.65
C GLY A 1175 31.47 20.24 -27.19
N GLY A 1176 32.17 20.89 -28.11
CA GLY A 1176 33.01 22.06 -27.85
C GLY A 1176 32.23 23.27 -27.32
N VAL A 1177 31.04 23.56 -27.87
CA VAL A 1177 30.16 24.64 -27.36
C VAL A 1177 29.62 24.31 -25.97
N ILE A 1178 29.32 23.04 -25.66
CA ILE A 1178 28.93 22.62 -24.30
C ILE A 1178 30.09 22.82 -23.32
N LEU A 1179 31.32 22.45 -23.68
CA LEU A 1179 32.52 22.69 -22.86
C LEU A 1179 32.82 24.19 -22.66
N LEU A 1180 32.69 25.01 -23.70
CA LEU A 1180 32.84 26.47 -23.60
C LEU A 1180 31.78 27.09 -22.67
N LYS A 1181 30.54 26.56 -22.70
CA LYS A 1181 29.47 26.99 -21.80
C LYS A 1181 29.58 26.41 -20.39
N CYS A 1182 30.30 25.31 -20.17
CA CYS A 1182 30.65 24.82 -18.84
C CYS A 1182 31.45 25.87 -18.06
N LEU A 1183 32.47 26.47 -18.70
CA LEU A 1183 33.26 27.57 -18.11
C LEU A 1183 32.38 28.75 -17.69
N LEU A 1184 31.43 29.16 -18.54
CA LEU A 1184 30.46 30.22 -18.18
C LEU A 1184 29.55 29.80 -17.02
N GLY A 1185 29.05 28.56 -17.01
CA GLY A 1185 28.21 28.03 -15.92
C GLY A 1185 28.94 27.95 -14.58
N LEU A 1186 30.20 27.53 -14.57
CA LEU A 1186 31.05 27.47 -13.38
C LEU A 1186 31.32 28.85 -12.76
N LEU A 1187 31.40 29.89 -13.59
CA LEU A 1187 31.67 31.27 -13.17
C LEU A 1187 30.40 32.05 -12.78
N LEU A 1188 29.27 31.82 -13.46
CA LEU A 1188 28.08 32.67 -13.38
C LEU A 1188 26.91 32.06 -12.61
N ILE A 1189 26.85 30.74 -12.38
CA ILE A 1189 25.74 30.12 -11.63
C ILE A 1189 25.93 30.33 -10.12
N PRO A 1190 25.05 31.05 -9.42
CA PRO A 1190 25.03 31.08 -7.97
C PRO A 1190 24.49 29.76 -7.39
N ASP A 1191 24.84 29.44 -6.14
CA ASP A 1191 24.24 28.30 -5.45
C ASP A 1191 22.91 28.70 -4.80
N THR A 1192 21.78 28.36 -5.42
CA THR A 1192 20.43 28.70 -4.94
C THR A 1192 19.83 27.67 -3.97
N ARG A 1193 20.59 26.64 -3.57
CA ARG A 1193 20.10 25.58 -2.68
C ARG A 1193 19.63 26.13 -1.33
N ASN A 1194 18.46 25.67 -0.89
CA ASN A 1194 17.84 26.03 0.38
C ASN A 1194 17.57 27.53 0.58
N THR A 1195 17.57 28.34 -0.48
CA THR A 1195 17.26 29.77 -0.42
C THR A 1195 15.76 30.05 -0.61
N THR A 1196 15.26 31.15 -0.03
CA THR A 1196 13.88 31.62 -0.30
C THR A 1196 13.75 32.06 -1.77
N ALA A 1197 12.51 32.18 -2.27
CA ALA A 1197 12.29 32.64 -3.64
C ALA A 1197 12.86 34.06 -3.87
N ARG A 1198 12.85 34.90 -2.82
CA ARG A 1198 13.41 36.26 -2.86
C ARG A 1198 14.93 36.25 -2.83
N GLU A 1199 15.54 35.47 -1.94
CA GLU A 1199 17.00 35.28 -1.89
C GLU A 1199 17.56 34.73 -3.21
N ALA A 1200 16.91 33.72 -3.80
CA ALA A 1200 17.31 33.13 -5.07
C ALA A 1200 17.30 34.17 -6.21
N HIS A 1201 16.22 34.96 -6.31
CA HIS A 1201 16.11 36.06 -7.26
C HIS A 1201 17.23 37.11 -7.04
N GLN A 1202 17.48 37.53 -5.79
CA GLN A 1202 18.51 38.52 -5.47
C GLN A 1202 19.94 38.02 -5.77
N LEU A 1203 20.23 36.73 -5.57
CA LEU A 1203 21.51 36.12 -5.95
C LEU A 1203 21.68 36.15 -7.47
N LEU A 1204 20.65 35.75 -8.21
CA LEU A 1204 20.66 35.71 -9.68
C LEU A 1204 20.66 37.09 -10.34
N SER A 1205 20.19 38.14 -9.66
CA SER A 1205 20.24 39.52 -10.19
C SER A 1205 21.58 40.22 -9.97
N LYS A 1206 22.39 39.76 -9.00
CA LYS A 1206 23.69 40.37 -8.64
C LYS A 1206 24.82 39.93 -9.57
N HIS A 1207 24.88 38.63 -9.87
CA HIS A 1207 25.85 38.03 -10.80
C HIS A 1207 25.49 38.37 -12.25
#